data_AF-A0AAU4Y649-F1
#
_entry.id   AF-A0AAU4Y649-F1
#
_cell.length_a   1.000
_cell.length_b   1.000
_cell.length_c   1.000
_cell.angle_alpha   90.00
_cell.angle_beta   90.00
_cell.angle_gamma   90.00
#
_symmetry.space_group_name_H-M   'P 1'
#
loop_
_entity.id
_entity.type
_entity.pdbx_description
1 polymer ?
#
loop_
_entity_poly.entity_id
_entity_poly.type
_entity_poly.pdbx_seq_one_letter_code
_entity_poly.pdbx_strand_id
1 'polypeptide(L)'
;MASEEAPTTNPMREPKGVPSALERLTALLTAAADTPPTPRELAELLWLAQLSGDPVERNAPDGTDPAASAAAERAERDSAGTAGDTNAGTPSGAAGGTAGRADGGADDGAPAGPTPAAPAERVPLRLPTPAPASGATAGSSPVLAPAPTMLPHPLALQRALRPLKRTVPSARARLLDERATADRIARLGAHPDVWLPVLRPARDRWLRLNLVHDTGPTMPVWRPLVRELHTALAQSGVFRTVTLHPATPDGEARHVPDPADGRTVTLIVSDCMGPQWRPGPAGEHWYRTLRHWATRMPLAVVQPLPEHLWPTTALPAEPGLLSSATRAAPLRALAFTAYDPDAAPRPGGALPLPVLEPGAPWLANWAALVADPGGARVPGAVAWLPAAPAPPPSSGQEEPGGAALSAQDLVLRFRSTASREAFRLAGHLALAVPSVPVMRLVQRAVSRDPRPQHLAEVILSGLLTTAPGPPGSYDFRPGVRDLLLRTLPRTARGRARGLLDRIGALIDERAGLRTGEFRAETGGPDGTAPAFATVSEETVRRLGGNVEERPWPQQPESEPPASETPGPPPSGAGSPESERPESERPVAERPESERPVAERPVAGASERTTLLFETATDLTASPETRITLEYAVHEVLARGDLTPQQYEVRVRENGYLVRIRPGTYLLPVLAAALRGLPGPLAEPAGRPLLRVTFGDGPGMPAPPPSTAPVVLTVPPDLYAAFADSSAAAGPHRFRPLFGDDPDAPPHAWYCPLGRDDVEGTGRADGTGGADDREDVRDLVRGPFLTRDLRLLGIPAPGRTAIVHTRPDCPLTLLDPVLPYDGRPPRTATYYEVDLTPRHTADRISLPSSGKGVFTAAAELTWRVHDPVAFVRAQATGVPGRLLAHLREAASLVTRHHSVRRAAGAQRAVNAQLGRWPVPGLTVSCAVTLAPDYAPPPEVRRPAGPSARPLQELLADSETVLFGFDGPLVRLFTATTAREAALDLLRIVAEHRDPEDALAGRPLGGPGAAGAGRELFVHPLDVLRTFAQDRSGPILRDRLDHLELNAVPDAPRTHHCVVLVRTLHDRGRRVGVATDVCAPAVHRCLESYRLPLTAGVHGRDDDLGTLTPSPHRLLGALKPLGAPAATAVLIGSTLAELAAARAAGLRFIGLARNPTVEQALLGAGCDAVVPSLTPVLEAARAL
;
A
#
# COMPACT_ATOMS: atom_id res chain seq x y z
N MET A 1 12.62 -84.35 -9.00
CA MET A 1 12.61 -83.19 -8.07
C MET A 1 12.00 -82.01 -8.80
N ALA A 2 11.26 -81.15 -8.09
CA ALA A 2 10.76 -79.84 -8.55
C ALA A 2 10.12 -79.80 -9.96
N SER A 3 8.79 -79.94 -10.00
CA SER A 3 7.96 -79.36 -11.07
C SER A 3 7.40 -78.02 -10.57
N GLU A 4 7.04 -77.11 -11.48
CA GLU A 4 6.42 -75.83 -11.12
C GLU A 4 4.98 -75.99 -10.62
N GLU A 5 4.65 -75.41 -9.47
CA GLU A 5 3.27 -75.25 -9.01
C GLU A 5 2.79 -73.80 -9.25
N ALA A 6 1.82 -73.64 -10.15
CA ALA A 6 1.04 -72.42 -10.27
C ALA A 6 -0.14 -72.46 -9.28
N PRO A 7 -0.43 -71.37 -8.54
CA PRO A 7 -1.48 -71.37 -7.53
C PRO A 7 -2.88 -71.45 -8.17
N THR A 8 -3.60 -72.54 -7.90
CA THR A 8 -4.97 -72.77 -8.37
C THR A 8 -5.95 -71.73 -7.83
N THR A 9 -6.63 -71.01 -8.73
CA THR A 9 -7.62 -70.00 -8.37
C THR A 9 -8.91 -70.68 -7.87
N ASN A 10 -9.11 -70.71 -6.55
CA ASN A 10 -10.31 -71.26 -5.93
C ASN A 10 -11.55 -70.42 -6.31
N PRO A 11 -12.61 -71.00 -6.91
CA PRO A 11 -13.84 -70.26 -7.21
C PRO A 11 -14.53 -69.84 -5.91
N MET A 12 -14.47 -68.55 -5.60
CA MET A 12 -15.07 -67.98 -4.39
C MET A 12 -16.58 -68.25 -4.37
N ARG A 13 -17.03 -68.97 -3.32
CA ARG A 13 -18.44 -69.01 -2.90
C ARG A 13 -18.98 -67.59 -2.80
N GLU A 14 -20.04 -67.28 -3.54
CA GLU A 14 -20.77 -66.03 -3.35
C GLU A 14 -21.34 -65.98 -1.92
N PRO A 15 -21.12 -64.89 -1.16
CA PRO A 15 -21.81 -64.70 0.11
C PRO A 15 -23.30 -64.43 -0.18
N LYS A 16 -24.20 -65.21 0.44
CA LYS A 16 -25.64 -64.94 0.37
C LYS A 16 -25.90 -63.50 0.80
N GLY A 17 -26.40 -62.68 -0.12
CA GLY A 17 -26.63 -61.26 0.12
C GLY A 17 -27.57 -61.04 1.30
N VAL A 18 -27.23 -60.07 2.16
CA VAL A 18 -28.21 -59.52 3.11
C VAL A 18 -29.30 -58.85 2.27
N PRO A 19 -30.59 -59.17 2.45
CA PRO A 19 -31.65 -58.66 1.60
C PRO A 19 -31.67 -57.12 1.61
N SER A 20 -32.05 -56.51 0.50
CA SER A 20 -32.08 -55.05 0.40
C SER A 20 -33.10 -54.43 1.36
N ALA A 21 -32.97 -53.13 1.64
CA ALA A 21 -33.97 -52.41 2.43
C ALA A 21 -35.35 -52.44 1.74
N LEU A 22 -35.39 -52.49 0.40
CA LEU A 22 -36.61 -52.59 -0.39
C LEU A 22 -37.23 -53.99 -0.30
N GLU A 23 -36.44 -55.06 -0.33
CA GLU A 23 -36.92 -56.43 -0.10
C GLU A 23 -37.52 -56.59 1.31
N ARG A 24 -36.87 -56.04 2.34
CA ARG A 24 -37.43 -56.04 3.71
C ARG A 24 -38.74 -55.26 3.80
N LEU A 25 -38.82 -54.08 3.18
CA LEU A 25 -40.05 -53.28 3.14
C LEU A 25 -41.17 -54.03 2.39
N THR A 26 -40.85 -54.62 1.24
CA THR A 26 -41.79 -55.40 0.43
C THR A 26 -42.31 -56.61 1.20
N ALA A 27 -41.43 -57.35 1.88
CA ALA A 27 -41.83 -58.50 2.70
C ALA A 27 -42.72 -58.09 3.89
N LEU A 28 -42.42 -56.97 4.56
CA LEU A 28 -43.26 -56.44 5.64
C LEU A 28 -44.64 -55.98 5.16
N LEU A 29 -44.72 -55.33 3.99
CA LEU A 29 -45.99 -54.90 3.40
C LEU A 29 -46.80 -56.10 2.88
N THR A 30 -46.15 -57.09 2.26
CA THR A 30 -46.80 -58.35 1.84
C THR A 30 -47.40 -59.07 3.05
N ALA A 31 -46.69 -59.12 4.18
CA ALA A 31 -47.14 -59.73 5.43
C ALA A 31 -48.19 -58.89 6.20
N ALA A 32 -48.53 -57.69 5.72
CA ALA A 32 -49.54 -56.82 6.31
C ALA A 32 -50.81 -56.65 5.43
N ALA A 33 -50.77 -57.11 4.18
CA ALA A 33 -51.85 -56.95 3.19
C ALA A 33 -52.20 -58.26 2.43
N ASP A 34 -51.62 -59.39 2.83
CA ASP A 34 -51.73 -60.75 2.21
C ASP A 34 -51.44 -60.83 0.70
N THR A 35 -51.03 -59.73 0.08
CA THR A 35 -50.67 -59.61 -1.34
C THR A 35 -49.42 -58.74 -1.47
N PRO A 36 -48.49 -59.08 -2.39
CA PRO A 36 -47.27 -58.30 -2.56
C PRO A 36 -47.61 -56.95 -3.22
N PRO A 37 -47.21 -55.80 -2.63
CA PRO A 37 -47.51 -54.50 -3.22
C PRO A 37 -46.83 -54.37 -4.58
N THR A 38 -47.56 -53.82 -5.56
CA THR A 38 -47.01 -53.59 -6.89
C THR A 38 -45.83 -52.60 -6.85
N PRO A 39 -44.94 -52.61 -7.86
CA PRO A 39 -43.88 -51.60 -7.95
C PRO A 39 -44.39 -50.15 -7.96
N ARG A 40 -45.65 -49.94 -8.36
CA ARG A 40 -46.32 -48.64 -8.34
C ARG A 40 -46.73 -48.25 -6.92
N GLU A 41 -47.43 -49.12 -6.19
CA GLU A 41 -47.85 -48.85 -4.81
C GLU A 41 -46.64 -48.67 -3.89
N LEU A 42 -45.56 -49.44 -4.09
CA LEU A 42 -44.28 -49.21 -3.41
C LEU A 42 -43.69 -47.83 -3.70
N ALA A 43 -43.75 -47.35 -4.95
CA ALA A 43 -43.26 -46.03 -5.32
C ALA A 43 -44.14 -44.89 -4.74
N GLU A 44 -45.46 -45.04 -4.79
CA GLU A 44 -46.43 -44.07 -4.26
C GLU A 44 -46.35 -44.00 -2.73
N LEU A 45 -46.18 -45.13 -2.03
CA LEU A 45 -46.01 -45.18 -0.57
C LEU A 45 -44.66 -44.56 -0.14
N LEU A 46 -43.57 -44.83 -0.86
CA LEU A 46 -42.27 -44.19 -0.62
C LEU A 46 -42.29 -42.68 -0.91
N TRP A 47 -43.05 -42.24 -1.91
CA TRP A 47 -43.24 -40.82 -2.25
C TRP A 47 -44.07 -40.09 -1.19
N LEU A 48 -45.18 -40.68 -0.74
CA LEU A 48 -45.98 -40.18 0.38
C LEU A 48 -45.15 -40.08 1.67
N ALA A 49 -44.37 -41.12 2.00
CA ALA A 49 -43.48 -41.11 3.17
C ALA A 49 -42.37 -40.03 3.08
N GLN A 50 -42.03 -39.56 1.87
CA GLN A 50 -41.09 -38.46 1.66
C GLN A 50 -41.75 -37.07 1.74
N LEU A 51 -43.06 -36.98 1.51
CA LEU A 51 -43.86 -35.76 1.66
C LEU A 51 -44.34 -35.54 3.11
N SER A 52 -44.70 -36.60 3.83
CA SER A 52 -45.05 -36.56 5.27
C SER A 52 -43.84 -36.37 6.21
N GLY A 53 -42.70 -35.89 5.67
CA GLY A 53 -41.38 -35.91 6.29
C GLY A 53 -41.08 -34.78 7.27
N ASP A 54 -42.08 -34.24 7.97
CA ASP A 54 -41.89 -33.22 9.01
C ASP A 54 -41.73 -33.89 10.39
N PRO A 55 -40.67 -33.58 11.18
CA PRO A 55 -40.42 -34.26 12.45
C PRO A 55 -41.29 -33.69 13.56
N VAL A 56 -42.58 -34.08 13.59
CA VAL A 56 -43.53 -33.72 14.66
C VAL A 56 -42.96 -34.07 16.03
N GLU A 57 -42.85 -33.07 16.90
CA GLU A 57 -42.34 -33.22 18.26
C GLU A 57 -43.25 -34.15 19.08
N ARG A 58 -42.69 -35.22 19.64
CA ARG A 58 -43.38 -36.02 20.67
C ARG A 58 -43.29 -35.35 22.03
N ASN A 59 -44.13 -34.33 22.24
CA ASN A 59 -44.49 -33.83 23.56
C ASN A 59 -46.01 -33.58 23.60
N ALA A 60 -46.75 -34.56 24.13
CA ALA A 60 -48.10 -34.29 24.64
C ALA A 60 -47.96 -33.64 26.03
N PRO A 61 -48.81 -32.64 26.31
CA PRO A 61 -49.68 -32.75 27.48
C PRO A 61 -51.16 -32.76 27.08
N ASP A 62 -52.03 -33.17 28.00
CA ASP A 62 -53.44 -33.43 27.73
C ASP A 62 -54.31 -32.19 27.46
N GLY A 63 -55.31 -32.39 26.59
CA GLY A 63 -56.68 -31.95 26.89
C GLY A 63 -57.09 -30.52 26.51
N THR A 64 -57.46 -30.28 25.25
CA THR A 64 -58.54 -29.33 24.90
C THR A 64 -59.24 -29.76 23.61
N ASP A 65 -60.54 -29.49 23.48
CA ASP A 65 -61.40 -30.06 22.42
C ASP A 65 -61.08 -29.61 20.98
N PRO A 66 -61.14 -30.52 19.98
CA PRO A 66 -60.92 -30.19 18.57
C PRO A 66 -62.09 -29.45 17.90
N ALA A 67 -63.20 -29.21 18.60
CA ALA A 67 -64.43 -28.68 18.03
C ALA A 67 -64.36 -27.19 17.59
N ALA A 68 -63.44 -26.40 18.15
CA ALA A 68 -63.41 -24.94 17.95
C ALA A 68 -62.69 -24.49 16.66
N SER A 69 -61.72 -25.25 16.15
CA SER A 69 -60.85 -24.81 15.03
C SER A 69 -61.60 -24.74 13.68
N ALA A 70 -62.56 -25.65 13.45
CA ALA A 70 -63.27 -25.81 12.19
C ALA A 70 -64.17 -24.61 11.77
N ALA A 71 -64.30 -23.60 12.62
CA ALA A 71 -65.02 -22.36 12.32
C ALA A 71 -64.14 -21.27 11.67
N ALA A 72 -62.83 -21.24 11.94
CA ALA A 72 -61.94 -20.15 11.52
C ALA A 72 -61.56 -20.24 10.02
N GLU A 73 -61.14 -21.42 9.55
CA GLU A 73 -60.65 -21.63 8.16
C GLU A 73 -61.71 -21.50 7.04
N ARG A 74 -62.95 -21.19 7.41
CA ARG A 74 -64.05 -20.92 6.47
C ARG A 74 -64.23 -19.43 6.14
N ALA A 75 -63.57 -18.51 6.86
CA ALA A 75 -63.75 -17.08 6.65
C ALA A 75 -62.85 -16.47 5.56
N GLU A 76 -61.69 -17.07 5.25
CA GLU A 76 -60.66 -16.46 4.37
C GLU A 76 -60.65 -16.98 2.93
N ARG A 77 -61.64 -17.78 2.49
CA ARG A 77 -61.65 -18.36 1.12
C ARG A 77 -62.54 -17.61 0.11
N ASP A 78 -63.36 -16.66 0.56
CA ASP A 78 -64.42 -16.03 -0.25
C ASP A 78 -64.08 -14.61 -0.77
N SER A 79 -62.79 -14.23 -0.89
CA SER A 79 -62.40 -12.86 -1.26
C SER A 79 -61.21 -12.71 -2.23
N ALA A 80 -61.14 -13.54 -3.29
CA ALA A 80 -60.22 -13.31 -4.41
C ALA A 80 -60.73 -13.85 -5.78
N GLY A 81 -61.36 -13.00 -6.61
CA GLY A 81 -61.61 -13.35 -8.02
C GLY A 81 -62.50 -12.41 -8.85
N THR A 82 -62.12 -12.20 -10.13
CA THR A 82 -62.82 -11.49 -11.24
C THR A 82 -62.80 -9.95 -11.19
N ALA A 83 -62.52 -9.18 -12.26
CA ALA A 83 -62.23 -9.46 -13.69
C ALA A 83 -60.73 -9.16 -14.07
N GLY A 84 -60.24 -8.67 -15.22
CA GLY A 84 -60.76 -8.09 -16.50
C GLY A 84 -60.24 -6.64 -16.71
N ASP A 85 -60.09 -6.05 -17.92
CA ASP A 85 -60.14 -6.52 -19.32
C ASP A 85 -59.65 -5.33 -20.25
N THR A 86 -59.21 -5.40 -21.53
CA THR A 86 -59.03 -6.46 -22.55
C THR A 86 -57.91 -6.09 -23.58
N ASN A 87 -57.70 -6.95 -24.60
CA ASN A 87 -56.92 -6.87 -25.87
C ASN A 87 -57.20 -5.67 -26.83
N ALA A 88 -56.58 -5.51 -28.03
CA ALA A 88 -55.25 -5.78 -28.65
C ALA A 88 -55.29 -5.43 -30.17
N GLY A 89 -54.17 -5.13 -30.85
CA GLY A 89 -54.12 -5.14 -32.35
C GLY A 89 -53.16 -4.16 -33.06
N THR A 90 -52.26 -4.70 -33.90
CA THR A 90 -51.28 -4.08 -34.83
C THR A 90 -51.86 -3.80 -36.25
N PRO A 91 -51.12 -3.30 -37.28
CA PRO A 91 -49.99 -2.33 -37.36
C PRO A 91 -50.06 -1.33 -38.57
N SER A 92 -49.08 -0.40 -38.65
CA SER A 92 -48.52 0.23 -39.88
C SER A 92 -49.34 1.27 -40.68
N GLY A 93 -48.64 2.29 -41.23
CA GLY A 93 -49.16 3.32 -42.15
C GLY A 93 -48.24 4.55 -42.21
N ALA A 94 -48.08 5.21 -43.37
CA ALA A 94 -47.10 6.29 -43.57
C ALA A 94 -47.57 7.44 -44.48
N ALA A 95 -47.02 8.64 -44.19
CA ALA A 95 -46.85 9.84 -45.03
C ALA A 95 -48.09 10.62 -45.56
N GLY A 96 -47.94 11.96 -45.57
CA GLY A 96 -48.84 12.94 -46.21
C GLY A 96 -49.84 13.63 -45.25
N GLY A 97 -50.10 14.93 -45.34
CA GLY A 97 -49.43 15.96 -46.14
C GLY A 97 -50.10 17.35 -46.09
N THR A 98 -49.30 18.41 -45.96
CA THR A 98 -49.56 19.83 -46.35
C THR A 98 -50.87 20.53 -45.95
N ALA A 99 -50.81 21.45 -44.97
CA ALA A 99 -51.21 22.88 -45.05
C ALA A 99 -51.24 23.55 -43.65
N GLY A 100 -50.85 24.81 -43.45
CA GLY A 100 -50.18 25.74 -44.36
C GLY A 100 -50.52 27.22 -44.17
N ARG A 101 -49.96 27.89 -43.15
CA ARG A 101 -49.76 29.37 -43.13
C ARG A 101 -48.72 29.79 -42.09
N ALA A 102 -48.21 31.01 -42.22
CA ALA A 102 -47.07 31.54 -41.46
C ALA A 102 -47.38 32.92 -40.84
N ASP A 103 -46.50 33.30 -39.91
CA ASP A 103 -46.25 34.59 -39.22
C ASP A 103 -46.14 34.35 -37.70
N GLY A 104 -45.21 34.96 -36.97
CA GLY A 104 -44.12 35.84 -37.38
C GLY A 104 -43.56 36.62 -36.19
N GLY A 105 -42.24 36.75 -36.08
CA GLY A 105 -41.57 37.50 -35.00
C GLY A 105 -40.47 36.70 -34.30
N ALA A 106 -39.35 37.36 -34.04
CA ALA A 106 -38.20 36.84 -33.31
C ALA A 106 -37.80 37.82 -32.21
N ASP A 107 -37.17 37.31 -31.14
CA ASP A 107 -36.15 38.04 -30.40
C ASP A 107 -35.21 37.03 -29.71
N ASP A 108 -34.01 37.48 -29.33
CA ASP A 108 -32.94 36.64 -28.78
C ASP A 108 -33.11 36.30 -27.29
N GLY A 109 -32.66 35.10 -26.89
CA GLY A 109 -32.77 34.63 -25.50
C GLY A 109 -32.02 33.34 -25.22
N ALA A 110 -30.69 33.41 -25.07
CA ALA A 110 -29.88 32.24 -24.72
C ALA A 110 -30.21 31.72 -23.30
N PRO A 111 -30.39 30.40 -23.10
CA PRO A 111 -30.70 29.84 -21.79
C PRO A 111 -29.49 29.95 -20.85
N ALA A 112 -29.67 30.63 -19.72
CA ALA A 112 -28.64 30.75 -18.69
C ALA A 112 -28.32 29.40 -18.04
N GLY A 113 -27.03 29.12 -17.83
CA GLY A 113 -26.57 27.94 -17.10
C GLY A 113 -26.97 27.97 -15.62
N PRO A 114 -26.97 26.81 -14.93
CA PRO A 114 -27.45 26.73 -13.55
C PRO A 114 -26.54 27.50 -12.58
N THR A 115 -27.12 28.51 -11.93
CA THR A 115 -26.48 29.28 -10.84
C THR A 115 -26.10 28.36 -9.67
N PRO A 116 -24.91 28.52 -9.05
CA PRO A 116 -24.56 27.77 -7.84
C PRO A 116 -25.56 28.02 -6.71
N ALA A 117 -26.12 26.93 -6.15
CA ALA A 117 -27.03 27.03 -5.01
C ALA A 117 -26.31 27.58 -3.77
N ALA A 118 -27.04 28.38 -2.98
CA ALA A 118 -26.60 28.84 -1.67
C ALA A 118 -26.31 27.64 -0.73
N PRO A 119 -25.41 27.78 0.27
CA PRO A 119 -25.09 26.68 1.17
C PRO A 119 -26.32 26.26 2.00
N ALA A 120 -26.85 25.07 1.69
CA ALA A 120 -28.03 24.52 2.36
C ALA A 120 -27.83 24.37 3.88
N GLU A 121 -28.89 24.61 4.64
CA GLU A 121 -28.90 24.47 6.09
C GLU A 121 -28.64 22.99 6.49
N ARG A 122 -27.75 22.76 7.45
CA ARG A 122 -27.33 21.40 7.85
C ARG A 122 -27.87 21.06 9.25
N VAL A 123 -28.70 20.03 9.32
CA VAL A 123 -29.34 19.55 10.54
C VAL A 123 -28.35 18.75 11.40
N PRO A 124 -28.17 19.06 12.69
CA PRO A 124 -27.33 18.28 13.59
C PRO A 124 -28.00 16.96 14.00
N LEU A 125 -27.23 15.86 13.99
CA LEU A 125 -27.65 14.56 14.53
C LEU A 125 -27.06 14.32 15.93
N ARG A 126 -27.91 13.91 16.87
CA ARG A 126 -27.55 13.53 18.25
C ARG A 126 -27.85 12.04 18.48
N LEU A 127 -27.22 11.44 19.49
CA LEU A 127 -27.59 10.10 19.96
C LEU A 127 -28.76 10.19 20.95
N PRO A 128 -29.71 9.23 20.97
CA PRO A 128 -30.81 9.23 21.93
C PRO A 128 -30.31 9.20 23.37
N THR A 129 -30.77 10.14 24.19
CA THR A 129 -30.49 10.14 25.64
C THR A 129 -31.43 9.16 26.35
N PRO A 130 -30.93 8.27 27.23
CA PRO A 130 -31.77 7.36 28.02
C PRO A 130 -32.47 8.12 29.16
N ALA A 131 -33.49 8.91 28.82
CA ALA A 131 -34.39 9.56 29.78
C ALA A 131 -35.40 8.56 30.37
N PRO A 132 -35.84 8.72 31.64
CA PRO A 132 -36.96 7.96 32.18
C PRO A 132 -38.26 8.33 31.44
N ALA A 133 -39.16 7.36 31.28
CA ALA A 133 -40.37 7.51 30.48
C ALA A 133 -41.43 8.41 31.16
N SER A 134 -41.30 9.73 31.02
CA SER A 134 -42.36 10.70 31.34
C SER A 134 -42.16 11.99 30.53
N GLY A 135 -43.25 12.49 29.94
CA GLY A 135 -43.26 13.73 29.15
C GLY A 135 -42.76 13.57 27.70
N ALA A 136 -43.66 13.75 26.73
CA ALA A 136 -43.28 13.87 25.33
C ALA A 136 -42.67 15.26 25.07
N THR A 137 -41.35 15.35 24.96
CA THR A 137 -40.66 16.57 24.52
C THR A 137 -40.85 16.76 23.03
N ALA A 138 -41.77 17.65 22.64
CA ALA A 138 -41.92 18.12 21.27
C ALA A 138 -40.60 18.74 20.77
N GLY A 139 -40.25 18.51 19.50
CA GLY A 139 -39.03 19.02 18.87
C GLY A 139 -37.84 18.06 18.77
N SER A 140 -38.03 16.75 18.92
CA SER A 140 -37.07 15.74 18.40
C SER A 140 -37.73 14.70 17.50
N SER A 141 -37.13 14.44 16.33
CA SER A 141 -37.57 13.41 15.39
C SER A 141 -36.55 12.25 15.37
N PRO A 142 -36.98 10.99 15.55
CA PRO A 142 -36.07 9.84 15.54
C PRO A 142 -35.75 9.41 14.10
N VAL A 143 -34.47 9.17 13.84
CA VAL A 143 -33.91 8.91 12.50
C VAL A 143 -33.02 7.67 12.56
N LEU A 144 -33.03 6.82 11.53
CA LEU A 144 -32.15 5.63 11.47
C LEU A 144 -30.91 5.92 10.62
N ALA A 145 -29.76 6.11 11.25
CA ALA A 145 -28.50 6.42 10.58
C ALA A 145 -27.77 5.16 10.06
N PRO A 146 -27.24 5.16 8.83
CA PRO A 146 -26.38 4.09 8.31
C PRO A 146 -24.96 4.16 8.91
N ALA A 147 -24.29 3.01 9.03
CA ALA A 147 -22.91 2.95 9.53
C ALA A 147 -21.92 2.37 8.48
N PRO A 148 -20.60 2.66 8.58
CA PRO A 148 -19.59 2.12 7.68
C PRO A 148 -19.34 0.62 7.92
N THR A 149 -19.19 -0.18 6.85
CA THR A 149 -18.88 -1.62 6.91
C THR A 149 -17.57 -1.90 7.63
N MET A 150 -17.52 -2.99 8.39
CA MET A 150 -16.30 -3.51 9.01
C MET A 150 -15.40 -4.30 8.04
N LEU A 151 -15.96 -4.88 6.97
CA LEU A 151 -15.20 -5.53 5.90
C LEU A 151 -15.03 -4.56 4.71
N PRO A 152 -13.82 -4.00 4.46
CA PRO A 152 -13.62 -3.07 3.36
C PRO A 152 -13.60 -3.76 1.97
N HIS A 153 -13.21 -5.04 1.90
CA HIS A 153 -12.96 -5.75 0.64
C HIS A 153 -13.63 -7.14 0.57
N PRO A 154 -14.99 -7.24 0.64
CA PRO A 154 -15.70 -8.52 0.66
C PRO A 154 -15.44 -9.40 -0.57
N LEU A 155 -15.27 -8.80 -1.76
CA LEU A 155 -14.91 -9.53 -2.98
C LEU A 155 -13.53 -10.18 -2.91
N ALA A 156 -12.58 -9.63 -2.13
CA ALA A 156 -11.27 -10.23 -1.94
C ALA A 156 -11.36 -11.49 -1.05
N LEU A 157 -12.16 -11.45 0.01
CA LEU A 157 -12.47 -12.61 0.85
C LEU A 157 -13.15 -13.73 0.06
N GLN A 158 -14.09 -13.39 -0.83
CA GLN A 158 -14.73 -14.37 -1.72
C GLN A 158 -13.75 -14.98 -2.74
N ARG A 159 -12.81 -14.17 -3.27
CA ARG A 159 -11.74 -14.66 -4.16
C ARG A 159 -10.74 -15.57 -3.43
N ALA A 160 -10.42 -15.28 -2.18
CA ALA A 160 -9.52 -16.08 -1.34
C ALA A 160 -10.02 -17.53 -1.15
N LEU A 161 -11.34 -17.73 -1.07
CA LEU A 161 -11.99 -19.04 -0.92
C LEU A 161 -12.02 -19.89 -2.21
N ARG A 162 -11.45 -19.40 -3.33
CA ARG A 162 -11.43 -20.12 -4.63
C ARG A 162 -10.87 -21.55 -4.57
N PRO A 163 -9.82 -21.91 -3.79
CA PRO A 163 -9.34 -23.29 -3.68
C PRO A 163 -10.42 -24.28 -3.22
N LEU A 164 -11.37 -23.84 -2.40
CA LEU A 164 -12.47 -24.65 -1.88
C LEU A 164 -13.63 -24.81 -2.86
N LYS A 165 -13.63 -24.13 -4.02
CA LYS A 165 -14.77 -24.08 -4.98
C LYS A 165 -14.93 -25.35 -5.83
N ARG A 166 -14.89 -26.53 -5.20
CA ARG A 166 -15.01 -27.85 -5.84
C ARG A 166 -16.47 -28.34 -5.84
N THR A 167 -16.85 -29.05 -6.90
CA THR A 167 -18.10 -29.83 -6.97
C THR A 167 -17.84 -31.31 -6.78
N VAL A 168 -18.76 -32.04 -6.15
CA VAL A 168 -18.79 -33.50 -6.09
C VAL A 168 -20.14 -34.03 -6.57
N PRO A 169 -20.23 -35.32 -6.95
CA PRO A 169 -21.52 -35.99 -7.07
C PRO A 169 -22.33 -35.86 -5.77
N SER A 170 -23.58 -35.43 -5.89
CA SER A 170 -24.54 -35.46 -4.78
C SER A 170 -24.92 -36.91 -4.48
N ALA A 171 -25.01 -37.24 -3.19
CA ALA A 171 -25.46 -38.54 -2.72
C ALA A 171 -27.00 -38.68 -2.76
N ARG A 172 -27.74 -37.55 -2.81
CA ARG A 172 -29.20 -37.52 -2.73
C ARG A 172 -29.84 -36.97 -4.01
N ALA A 173 -29.32 -35.89 -4.57
CA ALA A 173 -29.88 -35.30 -5.79
C ALA A 173 -29.41 -36.05 -7.04
N ARG A 174 -30.38 -36.44 -7.89
CA ARG A 174 -30.19 -36.95 -9.24
C ARG A 174 -30.70 -35.92 -10.25
N LEU A 175 -30.13 -35.91 -11.44
CA LEU A 175 -30.62 -35.18 -12.61
C LEU A 175 -30.85 -36.17 -13.75
N LEU A 176 -31.81 -35.87 -14.61
CA LEU A 176 -31.96 -36.57 -15.87
C LEU A 176 -30.69 -36.37 -16.73
N ASP A 177 -30.20 -37.45 -17.34
CA ASP A 177 -29.32 -37.37 -18.49
C ASP A 177 -30.19 -37.57 -19.73
N GLU A 178 -30.73 -36.46 -20.23
CA GLU A 178 -31.65 -36.41 -21.38
C GLU A 178 -31.06 -37.13 -22.59
N ARG A 179 -29.76 -36.92 -22.85
CA ARG A 179 -29.06 -37.52 -23.98
C ARG A 179 -28.88 -39.02 -23.80
N ALA A 180 -28.42 -39.49 -22.64
CA ALA A 180 -28.31 -40.92 -22.38
C ALA A 180 -29.69 -41.62 -22.34
N THR A 181 -30.76 -40.90 -21.98
CA THR A 181 -32.14 -41.38 -22.04
C THR A 181 -32.64 -41.50 -23.48
N ALA A 182 -32.43 -40.48 -24.32
CA ALA A 182 -32.76 -40.52 -25.74
C ALA A 182 -31.97 -41.60 -26.49
N ASP A 183 -30.65 -41.70 -26.25
CA ASP A 183 -29.76 -42.75 -26.77
C ASP A 183 -30.21 -44.17 -26.39
N ARG A 184 -30.85 -44.32 -25.22
CA ARG A 184 -31.41 -45.59 -24.74
C ARG A 184 -32.73 -45.92 -25.44
N ILE A 185 -33.65 -44.96 -25.54
CA ILE A 185 -34.95 -45.12 -26.22
C ILE A 185 -34.72 -45.44 -27.71
N ALA A 186 -33.79 -44.74 -28.36
CA ALA A 186 -33.41 -44.99 -29.76
C ALA A 186 -32.81 -46.40 -29.98
N ARG A 187 -32.15 -46.98 -28.97
CA ARG A 187 -31.53 -48.33 -29.06
C ARG A 187 -32.45 -49.48 -28.69
N LEU A 188 -33.43 -49.26 -27.83
CA LEU A 188 -34.35 -50.30 -27.35
C LEU A 188 -35.69 -50.33 -28.11
N GLY A 189 -35.89 -49.38 -29.04
CA GLY A 189 -37.17 -49.14 -29.71
C GLY A 189 -38.10 -48.28 -28.85
N ALA A 190 -38.93 -47.47 -29.52
CA ALA A 190 -39.77 -46.47 -28.86
C ALA A 190 -41.04 -47.05 -28.17
N HIS A 191 -41.00 -48.29 -27.68
CA HIS A 191 -42.10 -48.87 -26.90
C HIS A 191 -42.27 -48.14 -25.55
N PRO A 192 -43.50 -47.74 -25.15
CA PRO A 192 -43.73 -46.96 -23.92
C PRO A 192 -43.14 -47.60 -22.66
N ASP A 193 -43.20 -48.93 -22.57
CA ASP A 193 -42.82 -49.72 -21.39
C ASP A 193 -41.30 -49.70 -21.10
N VAL A 194 -40.49 -49.15 -22.02
CA VAL A 194 -39.02 -49.17 -21.95
C VAL A 194 -38.42 -47.78 -21.64
N TRP A 195 -39.25 -46.73 -21.57
CA TRP A 195 -38.88 -45.31 -21.40
C TRP A 195 -38.42 -44.95 -19.96
N LEU A 196 -37.55 -45.76 -19.35
CA LEU A 196 -37.00 -45.46 -18.03
C LEU A 196 -35.87 -44.41 -18.13
N PRO A 197 -35.92 -43.31 -17.35
CA PRO A 197 -34.94 -42.23 -17.40
C PRO A 197 -33.56 -42.68 -16.94
N VAL A 198 -32.51 -42.30 -17.69
CA VAL A 198 -31.12 -42.47 -17.26
C VAL A 198 -30.77 -41.32 -16.31
N LEU A 199 -30.61 -41.63 -15.03
CA LEU A 199 -30.33 -40.63 -13.99
C LEU A 199 -28.83 -40.57 -13.65
N ARG A 200 -28.26 -39.36 -13.68
CA ARG A 200 -26.90 -39.07 -13.21
C ARG A 200 -26.91 -38.33 -11.88
N PRO A 201 -25.85 -38.41 -11.04
CA PRO A 201 -25.75 -37.59 -9.84
C PRO A 201 -25.72 -36.09 -10.18
N ALA A 202 -26.48 -35.27 -9.45
CA ALA A 202 -26.32 -33.81 -9.52
C ALA A 202 -24.91 -33.39 -9.07
N ARG A 203 -24.40 -32.26 -9.55
CA ARG A 203 -23.12 -31.69 -9.10
C ARG A 203 -23.37 -30.67 -7.99
N ASP A 204 -22.96 -31.00 -6.78
CA ASP A 204 -23.20 -30.24 -5.55
C ASP A 204 -21.87 -29.70 -4.98
N ARG A 205 -21.92 -28.66 -4.16
CA ARG A 205 -20.74 -28.15 -3.44
C ARG A 205 -20.32 -29.14 -2.36
N TRP A 206 -19.02 -29.41 -2.31
CA TRP A 206 -18.51 -30.49 -1.47
C TRP A 206 -18.55 -30.18 0.03
N LEU A 207 -18.43 -28.90 0.44
CA LEU A 207 -18.38 -28.50 1.86
C LEU A 207 -19.64 -27.74 2.32
N ARG A 208 -20.10 -28.04 3.53
CA ARG A 208 -20.95 -27.19 4.39
C ARG A 208 -20.04 -26.33 5.28
N LEU A 209 -20.46 -25.10 5.58
CA LEU A 209 -19.84 -24.25 6.60
C LEU A 209 -20.79 -23.99 7.77
N ASN A 210 -20.35 -24.33 8.98
CA ASN A 210 -20.91 -23.79 10.21
C ASN A 210 -20.09 -22.55 10.59
N LEU A 211 -20.75 -21.39 10.71
CA LEU A 211 -20.15 -20.17 11.21
C LEU A 211 -20.67 -19.96 12.64
N VAL A 212 -19.88 -20.34 13.62
CA VAL A 212 -20.19 -20.12 15.04
C VAL A 212 -19.70 -18.72 15.41
N HIS A 213 -20.45 -17.96 16.21
CA HIS A 213 -19.99 -16.68 16.73
C HIS A 213 -20.17 -16.57 18.24
N ASP A 214 -19.18 -15.99 18.89
CA ASP A 214 -19.17 -15.69 20.31
C ASP A 214 -20.24 -14.62 20.64
N THR A 215 -20.87 -14.72 21.81
CA THR A 215 -21.84 -13.73 22.34
C THR A 215 -21.42 -13.16 23.70
N GLY A 216 -20.13 -13.23 24.05
CA GLY A 216 -19.55 -12.66 25.25
C GLY A 216 -19.69 -11.13 25.37
N PRO A 217 -19.39 -10.55 26.55
CA PRO A 217 -19.64 -9.12 26.82
C PRO A 217 -18.95 -8.13 25.88
N THR A 218 -17.83 -8.52 25.27
CA THR A 218 -17.02 -7.74 24.32
C THR A 218 -17.51 -7.86 22.87
N MET A 219 -18.19 -8.95 22.53
CA MET A 219 -18.70 -9.23 21.17
C MET A 219 -19.78 -8.28 20.61
N PRO A 220 -20.50 -7.41 21.36
CA PRO A 220 -21.38 -6.41 20.76
C PRO A 220 -20.69 -5.51 19.73
N VAL A 221 -19.41 -5.20 19.93
CA VAL A 221 -18.56 -4.45 18.97
C VAL A 221 -18.47 -5.19 17.62
N TRP A 222 -18.33 -6.52 17.66
CA TRP A 222 -18.06 -7.38 16.51
C TRP A 222 -19.31 -7.90 15.79
N ARG A 223 -20.52 -7.61 16.30
CA ARG A 223 -21.79 -8.01 15.65
C ARG A 223 -21.92 -7.58 14.18
N PRO A 224 -21.47 -6.39 13.73
CA PRO A 224 -21.48 -6.03 12.30
C PRO A 224 -20.54 -6.92 11.48
N LEU A 225 -19.30 -7.12 11.94
CA LEU A 225 -18.32 -8.01 11.30
C LEU A 225 -18.87 -9.44 11.13
N VAL A 226 -19.53 -10.00 12.15
CA VAL A 226 -20.16 -11.34 12.07
C VAL A 226 -21.21 -11.41 10.95
N ARG A 227 -22.09 -10.41 10.85
CA ARG A 227 -23.14 -10.33 9.81
C ARG A 227 -22.55 -10.15 8.42
N GLU A 228 -21.58 -9.25 8.27
CA GLU A 228 -20.90 -8.97 7.01
C GLU A 228 -20.11 -10.18 6.52
N LEU A 229 -19.39 -10.87 7.41
CA LEU A 229 -18.64 -12.09 7.12
C LEU A 229 -19.57 -13.25 6.73
N HIS A 230 -20.66 -13.46 7.47
CA HIS A 230 -21.70 -14.44 7.10
C HIS A 230 -22.25 -14.18 5.69
N THR A 231 -22.58 -12.93 5.40
CA THR A 231 -23.11 -12.50 4.09
C THR A 231 -22.10 -12.75 2.96
N ALA A 232 -20.84 -12.34 3.16
CA ALA A 232 -19.77 -12.55 2.19
C ALA A 232 -19.49 -14.04 1.94
N LEU A 233 -19.51 -14.87 2.99
CA LEU A 233 -19.33 -16.32 2.92
C LEU A 233 -20.47 -17.02 2.17
N ALA A 234 -21.73 -16.65 2.45
CA ALA A 234 -22.90 -17.18 1.74
C ALA A 234 -22.86 -16.80 0.25
N GLN A 235 -22.63 -15.52 -0.05
CA GLN A 235 -22.56 -14.99 -1.43
C GLN A 235 -21.37 -15.51 -2.25
N SER A 236 -20.34 -16.11 -1.61
CA SER A 236 -19.20 -16.72 -2.33
C SER A 236 -19.61 -17.84 -3.30
N GLY A 237 -20.74 -18.51 -3.02
CA GLY A 237 -21.19 -19.70 -3.72
C GLY A 237 -20.16 -20.84 -3.69
N VAL A 238 -19.28 -20.89 -2.69
CA VAL A 238 -18.24 -21.92 -2.49
C VAL A 238 -18.78 -23.11 -1.70
N PHE A 239 -19.54 -22.84 -0.64
CA PHE A 239 -20.16 -23.83 0.23
C PHE A 239 -21.55 -24.25 -0.28
N ARG A 240 -22.01 -25.43 0.14
CA ARG A 240 -23.35 -25.99 -0.11
C ARG A 240 -24.40 -25.25 0.70
N THR A 241 -24.10 -25.05 1.97
CA THR A 241 -24.85 -24.22 2.91
C THR A 241 -23.85 -23.51 3.83
N VAL A 242 -24.23 -22.31 4.26
CA VAL A 242 -23.58 -21.58 5.36
C VAL A 242 -24.66 -21.40 6.43
N THR A 243 -24.37 -21.76 7.68
CA THR A 243 -25.32 -21.59 8.80
C THR A 243 -24.65 -20.91 9.97
N LEU A 244 -25.25 -19.82 10.45
CA LEU A 244 -24.80 -19.01 11.58
C LEU A 244 -25.34 -19.57 12.91
N HIS A 245 -24.49 -19.69 13.93
CA HIS A 245 -24.85 -20.22 15.26
C HIS A 245 -24.20 -19.42 16.40
N PRO A 246 -24.87 -19.21 17.54
CA PRO A 246 -24.27 -18.55 18.70
C PRO A 246 -23.51 -19.54 19.60
N ALA A 247 -22.40 -19.08 20.16
CA ALA A 247 -21.71 -19.66 21.31
C ALA A 247 -21.88 -18.74 22.52
N THR A 248 -22.54 -19.22 23.58
CA THR A 248 -22.90 -18.40 24.75
C THR A 248 -21.71 -18.17 25.69
N PRO A 249 -21.76 -17.17 26.59
CA PRO A 249 -20.73 -16.99 27.62
C PRO A 249 -20.61 -18.20 28.56
N ASP A 250 -21.68 -19.00 28.66
CA ASP A 250 -21.78 -20.23 29.46
C ASP A 250 -21.11 -21.45 28.78
N GLY A 251 -20.54 -21.26 27.58
CA GLY A 251 -19.80 -22.28 26.82
C GLY A 251 -20.67 -23.18 25.93
N GLU A 252 -21.96 -22.91 25.80
CA GLU A 252 -22.87 -23.68 24.95
C GLU A 252 -22.79 -23.24 23.48
N ALA A 253 -22.61 -24.19 22.56
CA ALA A 253 -22.78 -23.96 21.12
C ALA A 253 -24.14 -24.51 20.65
N ARG A 254 -25.14 -23.63 20.47
CA ARG A 254 -26.52 -24.07 20.24
C ARG A 254 -26.75 -24.48 18.78
N HIS A 255 -27.36 -25.65 18.57
CA HIS A 255 -27.81 -26.20 17.28
C HIS A 255 -26.76 -26.41 16.18
N VAL A 256 -25.46 -26.45 16.50
CA VAL A 256 -24.36 -26.65 15.53
C VAL A 256 -24.29 -28.10 15.04
N PRO A 257 -24.57 -28.44 13.76
CA PRO A 257 -24.62 -29.84 13.32
C PRO A 257 -23.23 -30.39 12.96
N ASP A 258 -22.89 -31.58 13.47
CA ASP A 258 -21.56 -32.20 13.37
C ASP A 258 -21.54 -33.59 12.69
N PRO A 259 -22.14 -33.76 11.49
CA PRO A 259 -22.49 -35.07 10.89
C PRO A 259 -21.31 -36.00 10.52
N ALA A 260 -20.06 -35.68 10.90
CA ALA A 260 -18.84 -36.44 10.66
C ALA A 260 -18.62 -36.85 9.17
N ASP A 261 -19.21 -36.09 8.25
CA ASP A 261 -19.36 -36.45 6.83
C ASP A 261 -18.11 -36.21 5.96
N GLY A 262 -16.99 -35.78 6.57
CA GLY A 262 -15.78 -35.32 5.87
C GLY A 262 -16.03 -34.12 4.94
N ARG A 263 -17.18 -33.45 5.11
CA ARG A 263 -17.74 -32.45 4.19
C ARG A 263 -18.38 -31.29 4.95
N THR A 264 -18.08 -31.15 6.24
CA THR A 264 -18.49 -30.05 7.11
C THR A 264 -17.23 -29.39 7.65
N VAL A 265 -17.23 -28.06 7.71
CA VAL A 265 -16.14 -27.22 8.22
C VAL A 265 -16.74 -26.22 9.20
N THR A 266 -16.01 -25.87 10.27
CA THR A 266 -16.46 -24.86 11.24
C THR A 266 -15.46 -23.72 11.35
N LEU A 267 -15.97 -22.49 11.29
CA LEU A 267 -15.25 -21.26 11.64
C LEU A 267 -15.90 -20.64 12.87
N ILE A 268 -15.09 -20.21 13.83
CA ILE A 268 -15.54 -19.55 15.07
C ILE A 268 -15.14 -18.08 15.01
N VAL A 269 -16.10 -17.16 15.02
CA VAL A 269 -15.81 -15.72 15.14
C VAL A 269 -15.84 -15.33 16.62
N SER A 270 -14.68 -15.02 17.20
CA SER A 270 -14.52 -14.71 18.63
C SER A 270 -13.33 -13.80 18.85
N ASP A 271 -13.43 -12.88 19.81
CA ASP A 271 -12.28 -12.10 20.29
C ASP A 271 -11.42 -12.86 21.32
N CYS A 272 -11.85 -14.05 21.75
CA CYS A 272 -11.21 -14.89 22.76
C CYS A 272 -10.99 -14.19 24.12
N MET A 273 -11.85 -13.21 24.46
CA MET A 273 -11.84 -12.52 25.75
C MET A 273 -12.94 -13.00 26.71
N GLY A 274 -14.00 -13.60 26.18
CA GLY A 274 -15.17 -14.09 26.93
C GLY A 274 -14.86 -15.17 27.98
N PRO A 275 -15.74 -15.36 28.98
CA PRO A 275 -15.52 -16.30 30.10
C PRO A 275 -15.38 -17.76 29.66
N GLN A 276 -15.98 -18.16 28.54
CA GLN A 276 -15.84 -19.48 27.95
C GLN A 276 -14.44 -19.78 27.37
N TRP A 277 -13.54 -18.80 27.33
CA TRP A 277 -12.12 -19.00 26.98
C TRP A 277 -11.20 -19.10 28.22
N ARG A 278 -11.75 -18.96 29.43
CA ARG A 278 -11.01 -18.90 30.70
C ARG A 278 -11.35 -20.12 31.59
N PRO A 279 -10.55 -20.42 32.63
CA PRO A 279 -10.89 -21.46 33.61
C PRO A 279 -12.27 -21.27 34.24
N GLY A 280 -12.99 -22.38 34.38
CA GLY A 280 -14.33 -22.43 34.96
C GLY A 280 -15.28 -23.33 34.16
N PRO A 281 -16.50 -23.60 34.66
CA PRO A 281 -17.43 -24.58 34.06
C PRO A 281 -17.77 -24.28 32.59
N ALA A 282 -17.92 -22.99 32.25
CA ALA A 282 -18.16 -22.54 30.88
C ALA A 282 -17.00 -22.86 29.93
N GLY A 283 -15.76 -22.59 30.37
CA GLY A 283 -14.57 -22.88 29.60
C GLY A 283 -14.30 -24.39 29.44
N GLU A 284 -14.59 -25.18 30.47
CA GLU A 284 -14.56 -26.65 30.35
C GLU A 284 -15.60 -27.17 29.35
N HIS A 285 -16.83 -26.65 29.36
CA HIS A 285 -17.87 -27.01 28.39
C HIS A 285 -17.44 -26.64 26.96
N TRP A 286 -16.93 -25.43 26.78
CA TRP A 286 -16.48 -24.93 25.48
C TRP A 286 -15.30 -25.74 24.94
N TYR A 287 -14.24 -25.94 25.73
CA TYR A 287 -13.06 -26.70 25.28
C TYR A 287 -13.40 -28.16 24.99
N ARG A 288 -14.31 -28.78 25.76
CA ARG A 288 -14.86 -30.12 25.46
C ARG A 288 -15.54 -30.16 24.08
N THR A 289 -16.33 -29.13 23.76
CA THR A 289 -17.01 -28.98 22.46
C THR A 289 -16.01 -28.75 21.31
N LEU A 290 -15.01 -27.87 21.51
CA LEU A 290 -13.94 -27.63 20.54
C LEU A 290 -13.15 -28.91 20.24
N ARG A 291 -12.78 -29.67 21.28
CA ARG A 291 -12.05 -30.94 21.12
C ARG A 291 -12.89 -32.03 20.47
N HIS A 292 -14.20 -32.06 20.72
CA HIS A 292 -15.13 -32.94 20.01
C HIS A 292 -15.16 -32.65 18.51
N TRP A 293 -15.39 -31.40 18.10
CA TRP A 293 -15.34 -31.00 16.68
C TRP A 293 -13.96 -31.22 16.05
N ALA A 294 -12.88 -31.00 16.80
CA ALA A 294 -11.51 -31.27 16.35
C ALA A 294 -11.24 -32.73 15.95
N THR A 295 -12.10 -33.68 16.36
CA THR A 295 -12.07 -35.08 15.90
C THR A 295 -12.94 -35.36 14.66
N ARG A 296 -13.80 -34.42 14.24
CA ARG A 296 -14.83 -34.64 13.19
C ARG A 296 -14.66 -33.76 11.95
N MET A 297 -14.07 -32.58 12.07
CA MET A 297 -14.02 -31.57 11.00
C MET A 297 -12.81 -30.64 11.09
N PRO A 298 -12.44 -29.93 10.00
CA PRO A 298 -11.56 -28.78 10.08
C PRO A 298 -12.22 -27.67 10.91
N LEU A 299 -11.42 -27.04 11.77
CA LEU A 299 -11.83 -26.01 12.71
C LEU A 299 -10.80 -24.87 12.68
N ALA A 300 -11.25 -23.62 12.76
CA ALA A 300 -10.37 -22.45 12.93
C ALA A 300 -11.12 -21.29 13.61
N VAL A 301 -10.37 -20.40 14.24
CA VAL A 301 -10.89 -19.17 14.84
C VAL A 301 -10.62 -17.99 13.90
N VAL A 302 -11.67 -17.27 13.54
CA VAL A 302 -11.60 -15.94 12.91
C VAL A 302 -11.62 -14.91 14.03
N GLN A 303 -10.44 -14.39 14.35
CA GLN A 303 -10.16 -13.52 15.47
C GLN A 303 -10.22 -12.05 15.00
N PRO A 304 -11.20 -11.22 15.45
CA PRO A 304 -11.34 -9.83 15.02
C PRO A 304 -10.19 -8.90 15.43
N LEU A 305 -9.42 -9.28 16.44
CA LEU A 305 -8.24 -8.56 16.90
C LEU A 305 -7.05 -8.78 15.94
N PRO A 306 -6.14 -7.80 15.77
CA PRO A 306 -4.94 -7.99 14.94
C PRO A 306 -3.97 -8.98 15.57
N GLU A 307 -3.13 -9.61 14.74
CA GLU A 307 -2.15 -10.63 15.15
C GLU A 307 -1.32 -10.25 16.39
N HIS A 308 -0.82 -9.01 16.45
CA HIS A 308 0.01 -8.53 17.56
C HIS A 308 -0.70 -8.42 18.92
N LEU A 309 -2.04 -8.47 18.97
CA LEU A 309 -2.80 -8.51 20.23
C LEU A 309 -3.13 -9.94 20.69
N TRP A 310 -3.01 -10.96 19.84
CA TRP A 310 -3.38 -12.34 20.19
C TRP A 310 -2.68 -12.86 21.46
N PRO A 311 -1.39 -12.56 21.73
CA PRO A 311 -0.71 -12.93 22.98
C PRO A 311 -1.36 -12.38 24.27
N THR A 312 -2.25 -11.39 24.18
CA THR A 312 -2.95 -10.79 25.32
C THR A 312 -4.37 -11.35 25.54
N THR A 313 -4.84 -12.24 24.66
CA THR A 313 -6.13 -12.91 24.76
C THR A 313 -6.06 -14.18 25.62
N ALA A 314 -7.20 -14.78 25.94
CA ALA A 314 -7.22 -16.11 26.58
C ALA A 314 -6.91 -17.27 25.61
N LEU A 315 -6.67 -16.97 24.32
CA LEU A 315 -6.28 -17.93 23.29
C LEU A 315 -5.06 -17.38 22.50
N PRO A 316 -3.86 -17.28 23.14
CA PRO A 316 -2.66 -16.81 22.47
C PRO A 316 -2.26 -17.74 21.31
N ALA A 317 -1.79 -17.14 20.22
CA ALA A 317 -1.43 -17.84 19.00
C ALA A 317 -0.02 -17.46 18.52
N GLU A 318 0.70 -18.44 17.98
CA GLU A 318 2.08 -18.34 17.51
C GLU A 318 2.15 -18.53 15.97
N PRO A 319 2.99 -17.76 15.24
CA PRO A 319 3.08 -17.84 13.79
C PRO A 319 4.01 -18.97 13.32
N GLY A 320 3.66 -19.61 12.19
CA GLY A 320 4.43 -20.73 11.65
C GLY A 320 3.89 -21.28 10.32
N LEU A 321 4.21 -22.55 10.06
CA LEU A 321 3.75 -23.32 8.92
C LEU A 321 2.76 -24.39 9.36
N LEU A 322 1.55 -24.32 8.81
CA LEU A 322 0.54 -25.37 8.91
C LEU A 322 0.65 -26.35 7.73
N SER A 323 0.33 -27.62 7.97
CA SER A 323 0.19 -28.64 6.93
C SER A 323 -0.87 -29.67 7.29
N SER A 324 -1.50 -30.25 6.27
CA SER A 324 -2.54 -31.28 6.40
C SER A 324 -2.12 -32.56 5.70
N ALA A 325 -2.57 -33.71 6.20
CA ALA A 325 -2.34 -35.01 5.57
C ALA A 325 -3.38 -35.34 4.47
N THR A 326 -4.54 -34.68 4.49
CA THR A 326 -5.68 -34.95 3.60
C THR A 326 -6.56 -33.71 3.39
N ARG A 327 -7.32 -33.67 2.29
CA ARG A 327 -8.39 -32.68 2.07
C ARG A 327 -9.39 -32.67 3.20
N ALA A 328 -9.77 -31.48 3.66
CA ALA A 328 -10.65 -31.29 4.81
C ALA A 328 -10.23 -32.14 6.04
N ALA A 329 -8.92 -32.26 6.29
CA ALA A 329 -8.39 -32.94 7.47
C ALA A 329 -9.02 -32.38 8.77
N PRO A 330 -9.52 -33.26 9.66
CA PRO A 330 -10.00 -32.84 10.97
C PRO A 330 -8.83 -32.29 11.80
N LEU A 331 -9.10 -31.34 12.70
CA LEU A 331 -8.07 -30.56 13.38
C LEU A 331 -6.93 -31.39 14.01
N ARG A 332 -7.25 -32.56 14.60
CA ARG A 332 -6.26 -33.48 15.18
C ARG A 332 -5.20 -34.00 14.21
N ALA A 333 -5.41 -33.86 12.91
CA ALA A 333 -4.56 -34.34 11.82
C ALA A 333 -3.84 -33.20 11.07
N LEU A 334 -3.89 -31.97 11.60
CA LEU A 334 -2.98 -30.90 11.19
C LEU A 334 -1.64 -31.05 11.91
N ALA A 335 -0.56 -30.78 11.18
CA ALA A 335 0.78 -30.60 11.73
C ALA A 335 1.16 -29.11 11.64
N PHE A 336 1.91 -28.64 12.64
CA PHE A 336 2.36 -27.27 12.76
C PHE A 336 3.87 -27.21 13.05
N THR A 337 4.52 -26.12 12.65
CA THR A 337 5.92 -25.81 12.98
C THR A 337 6.04 -24.30 13.12
N ALA A 338 6.34 -23.80 14.32
CA ALA A 338 6.55 -22.38 14.58
C ALA A 338 7.73 -21.82 13.76
N TYR A 339 7.74 -20.51 13.51
CA TYR A 339 8.92 -19.83 12.94
C TYR A 339 10.00 -19.52 13.97
N ASP A 340 9.61 -19.33 15.22
CA ASP A 340 10.51 -19.09 16.35
C ASP A 340 11.12 -20.43 16.82
N PRO A 341 12.46 -20.60 16.79
CA PRO A 341 13.12 -21.82 17.23
C PRO A 341 13.11 -22.01 18.75
N ASP A 342 12.93 -20.92 19.52
CA ASP A 342 12.90 -20.92 20.99
C ASP A 342 11.46 -20.97 21.54
N ALA A 343 10.46 -21.17 20.65
CA ALA A 343 9.06 -21.33 21.01
C ALA A 343 8.82 -22.47 22.02
N ALA A 344 7.92 -22.23 22.97
CA ALA A 344 7.64 -23.18 24.05
C ALA A 344 7.17 -24.54 23.50
N PRO A 345 7.72 -25.67 24.00
CA PRO A 345 7.40 -26.99 23.45
C PRO A 345 5.91 -27.32 23.62
N ARG A 346 5.30 -27.80 22.53
CA ARG A 346 3.87 -28.15 22.42
C ARG A 346 3.31 -28.76 23.71
N PRO A 347 2.30 -28.15 24.35
CA PRO A 347 1.70 -28.68 25.56
C PRO A 347 1.13 -30.10 25.35
N GLY A 348 1.34 -30.98 26.33
CA GLY A 348 1.02 -32.40 26.26
C GLY A 348 -0.43 -32.67 25.83
N GLY A 349 -0.61 -33.28 24.65
CA GLY A 349 -1.92 -33.61 24.11
C GLY A 349 -2.78 -32.43 23.63
N ALA A 350 -2.23 -31.21 23.56
CA ALA A 350 -2.91 -30.06 22.94
C ALA A 350 -2.98 -30.19 21.41
N LEU A 351 -4.00 -29.58 20.79
CA LEU A 351 -4.21 -29.60 19.33
C LEU A 351 -3.86 -28.24 18.71
N PRO A 352 -3.27 -28.19 17.50
CA PRO A 352 -2.98 -26.92 16.84
C PRO A 352 -4.27 -26.35 16.23
N LEU A 353 -4.82 -25.28 16.83
CA LEU A 353 -6.03 -24.58 16.37
C LEU A 353 -5.64 -23.36 15.53
N PRO A 354 -5.87 -23.35 14.20
CA PRO A 354 -5.56 -22.20 13.36
C PRO A 354 -6.32 -20.95 13.80
N VAL A 355 -5.59 -19.84 13.93
CA VAL A 355 -6.14 -18.50 14.20
C VAL A 355 -5.89 -17.62 12.97
N LEU A 356 -6.92 -16.85 12.59
CA LEU A 356 -7.00 -16.11 11.34
C LEU A 356 -7.57 -14.71 11.60
N GLU A 357 -6.96 -13.65 11.08
CA GLU A 357 -7.67 -12.36 10.99
C GLU A 357 -8.83 -12.48 9.95
N PRO A 358 -9.87 -11.63 10.01
CA PRO A 358 -10.92 -11.54 8.98
C PRO A 358 -10.44 -10.93 7.64
N GLY A 359 -9.24 -11.29 7.18
CA GLY A 359 -8.54 -10.77 6.02
C GLY A 359 -8.37 -11.79 4.89
N ALA A 360 -8.34 -11.31 3.63
CA ALA A 360 -8.22 -12.17 2.46
C ALA A 360 -6.95 -13.05 2.42
N PRO A 361 -5.76 -12.61 2.87
CA PRO A 361 -4.57 -13.48 2.91
C PRO A 361 -4.74 -14.68 3.85
N TRP A 362 -5.23 -14.43 5.08
CA TRP A 362 -5.49 -15.48 6.08
C TRP A 362 -6.52 -16.51 5.59
N LEU A 363 -7.63 -16.04 5.01
CA LEU A 363 -8.63 -16.93 4.42
C LEU A 363 -8.10 -17.68 3.19
N ALA A 364 -7.17 -17.11 2.41
CA ALA A 364 -6.58 -17.80 1.26
C ALA A 364 -5.66 -18.94 1.70
N ASN A 365 -4.81 -18.69 2.70
CA ASN A 365 -3.92 -19.69 3.28
C ASN A 365 -4.70 -20.84 3.92
N TRP A 366 -5.72 -20.53 4.72
CA TRP A 366 -6.61 -21.54 5.31
C TRP A 366 -7.42 -22.30 4.24
N ALA A 367 -7.92 -21.61 3.21
CA ALA A 367 -8.62 -22.25 2.10
C ALA A 367 -7.72 -23.20 1.30
N ALA A 368 -6.43 -22.87 1.13
CA ALA A 368 -5.44 -23.76 0.53
C ALA A 368 -5.20 -25.00 1.40
N LEU A 369 -4.94 -24.82 2.70
CA LEU A 369 -4.72 -25.91 3.68
C LEU A 369 -5.89 -26.91 3.73
N VAL A 370 -7.14 -26.43 3.67
CA VAL A 370 -8.35 -27.26 3.68
C VAL A 370 -8.62 -27.91 2.31
N ALA A 371 -8.15 -27.33 1.21
CA ALA A 371 -8.28 -27.87 -0.15
C ALA A 371 -7.16 -28.86 -0.55
N ASP A 372 -6.04 -28.86 0.17
CA ASP A 372 -4.82 -29.59 -0.17
C ASP A 372 -5.01 -31.13 -0.17
N PRO A 373 -4.61 -31.88 -1.23
CA PRO A 373 -4.52 -33.33 -1.19
C PRO A 373 -3.73 -33.88 0.02
N GLY A 374 -2.69 -33.17 0.43
CA GLY A 374 -1.82 -33.51 1.56
C GLY A 374 -0.36 -33.17 1.26
N GLY A 375 0.35 -32.64 2.26
CA GLY A 375 1.78 -32.35 2.19
C GLY A 375 2.17 -30.91 1.83
N ALA A 376 1.23 -30.03 1.45
CA ALA A 376 1.53 -28.61 1.33
C ALA A 376 1.80 -27.98 2.71
N ARG A 377 2.81 -27.11 2.78
CA ARG A 377 3.04 -26.22 3.94
C ARG A 377 2.54 -24.82 3.60
N VAL A 378 1.74 -24.24 4.48
CA VAL A 378 1.10 -22.93 4.28
C VAL A 378 1.33 -22.04 5.51
N PRO A 379 1.74 -20.78 5.34
CA PRO A 379 1.87 -19.84 6.46
C PRO A 379 0.54 -19.60 7.19
N GLY A 380 0.58 -19.55 8.51
CA GLY A 380 -0.54 -19.18 9.37
C GLY A 380 -0.14 -19.15 10.84
N ALA A 381 -1.10 -18.92 11.72
CA ALA A 381 -0.88 -18.93 13.16
C ALA A 381 -1.71 -20.02 13.84
N VAL A 382 -1.23 -20.50 14.98
CA VAL A 382 -1.83 -21.57 15.76
C VAL A 382 -1.93 -21.17 17.22
N ALA A 383 -3.10 -21.34 17.81
CA ALA A 383 -3.24 -21.44 19.25
C ALA A 383 -3.20 -22.91 19.68
N TRP A 384 -2.52 -23.21 20.78
CA TRP A 384 -2.57 -24.55 21.36
C TRP A 384 -3.88 -24.76 22.12
N LEU A 385 -4.67 -25.76 21.72
CA LEU A 385 -5.94 -26.13 22.35
C LEU A 385 -5.71 -27.31 23.35
N PRO A 386 -5.49 -27.05 24.65
CA PRO A 386 -5.39 -28.09 25.70
C PRO A 386 -6.73 -28.80 25.98
N ALA A 387 -6.73 -29.74 26.93
CA ALA A 387 -7.93 -30.48 27.35
C ALA A 387 -8.99 -29.61 28.06
N ALA A 388 -8.54 -28.61 28.82
CA ALA A 388 -9.33 -27.58 29.49
C ALA A 388 -8.54 -26.25 29.40
N PRO A 389 -9.18 -25.08 29.48
CA PRO A 389 -8.49 -23.79 29.46
C PRO A 389 -7.47 -23.71 30.61
N ALA A 390 -6.25 -23.31 30.27
CA ALA A 390 -5.19 -23.11 31.26
C ALA A 390 -5.50 -21.88 32.14
N PRO A 391 -5.05 -21.83 33.41
CA PRO A 391 -4.96 -20.57 34.12
C PRO A 391 -4.07 -19.59 33.33
N PRO A 392 -4.34 -18.27 33.39
CA PRO A 392 -3.43 -17.29 32.82
C PRO A 392 -2.04 -17.49 33.42
N PRO A 393 -0.95 -17.34 32.65
CA PRO A 393 0.39 -17.53 33.16
C PRO A 393 0.62 -16.57 34.33
N SER A 394 1.09 -17.11 35.47
CA SER A 394 1.46 -16.34 36.64
C SER A 394 2.68 -15.47 36.32
N SER A 395 2.46 -14.30 35.73
CA SER A 395 3.49 -13.28 35.55
C SER A 395 4.13 -13.00 36.91
N GLY A 396 5.45 -13.11 37.00
CA GLY A 396 6.23 -12.92 38.23
C GLY A 396 6.27 -11.48 38.78
N GLN A 397 5.26 -10.69 38.46
CA GLN A 397 4.92 -9.43 39.09
C GLN A 397 3.51 -9.59 39.66
N GLU A 398 3.38 -9.42 40.97
CA GLU A 398 2.09 -9.10 41.58
C GLU A 398 1.60 -7.81 40.91
N GLU A 399 0.42 -7.79 40.28
CA GLU A 399 -0.20 -6.50 39.96
C GLU A 399 -0.49 -5.81 41.30
N PRO A 400 0.07 -4.61 41.58
CA PRO A 400 -0.05 -3.98 42.87
C PRO A 400 -1.52 -3.66 43.15
N GLY A 401 -2.09 -4.36 44.14
CA GLY A 401 -3.52 -4.53 44.29
C GLY A 401 -4.30 -3.21 44.35
N GLY A 402 -5.24 -3.02 43.41
CA GLY A 402 -6.21 -1.94 43.44
C GLY A 402 -5.69 -0.53 43.14
N ALA A 403 -4.40 -0.35 42.85
CA ALA A 403 -3.83 0.93 42.44
C ALA A 403 -4.32 1.29 41.03
N ALA A 404 -5.43 2.03 40.92
CA ALA A 404 -5.97 2.47 39.64
C ALA A 404 -4.97 3.37 38.90
N LEU A 405 -4.33 2.81 37.86
CA LEU A 405 -3.37 3.50 36.98
C LEU A 405 -3.89 4.90 36.60
N SER A 406 -3.03 5.92 36.72
CA SER A 406 -3.45 7.29 36.45
C SER A 406 -3.84 7.46 34.97
N ALA A 407 -4.61 8.50 34.68
CA ALA A 407 -4.97 8.84 33.30
C ALA A 407 -3.73 9.01 32.40
N GLN A 408 -2.62 9.48 32.97
CA GLN A 408 -1.34 9.63 32.27
C GLN A 408 -0.68 8.28 32.01
N ASP A 409 -0.67 7.37 32.98
CA ASP A 409 -0.07 6.04 32.83
C ASP A 409 -0.88 5.18 31.85
N LEU A 410 -2.21 5.28 31.86
CA LEU A 410 -3.08 4.62 30.88
C LEU A 410 -2.79 5.13 29.46
N VAL A 411 -2.68 6.45 29.26
CA VAL A 411 -2.37 7.03 27.93
C VAL A 411 -0.94 6.71 27.49
N LEU A 412 0.04 6.63 28.41
CA LEU A 412 1.42 6.24 28.11
C LEU A 412 1.52 4.74 27.77
N ARG A 413 0.87 3.86 28.54
CA ARG A 413 0.78 2.41 28.28
C ARG A 413 0.11 2.14 26.93
N PHE A 414 -0.97 2.85 26.60
CA PHE A 414 -1.59 2.75 25.28
C PHE A 414 -0.67 3.29 24.17
N ARG A 415 0.05 4.39 24.40
CA ARG A 415 1.00 4.95 23.42
C ARG A 415 2.20 4.05 23.14
N SER A 416 2.62 3.21 24.08
CA SER A 416 3.75 2.29 23.88
C SER A 416 3.36 0.95 23.23
N THR A 417 2.09 0.52 23.32
CA THR A 417 1.65 -0.78 22.77
C THR A 417 0.78 -0.69 21.52
N ALA A 418 0.07 0.42 21.27
CA ALA A 418 -0.89 0.53 20.18
C ALA A 418 -0.29 1.02 18.85
N SER A 419 -0.96 0.69 17.75
CA SER A 419 -0.66 1.24 16.43
C SER A 419 -0.79 2.77 16.39
N ARG A 420 -0.06 3.40 15.46
CA ARG A 420 -0.13 4.85 15.23
C ARG A 420 -1.54 5.27 14.82
N GLU A 421 -2.23 4.39 14.10
CA GLU A 421 -3.59 4.49 13.60
C GLU A 421 -4.61 4.45 14.75
N ALA A 422 -4.49 3.51 15.69
CA ALA A 422 -5.33 3.43 16.89
C ALA A 422 -5.08 4.60 17.85
N PHE A 423 -3.82 4.99 18.07
CA PHE A 423 -3.51 6.15 18.91
C PHE A 423 -4.07 7.45 18.32
N ARG A 424 -3.93 7.64 16.99
CA ARG A 424 -4.56 8.74 16.27
C ARG A 424 -6.10 8.67 16.35
N LEU A 425 -6.69 7.47 16.25
CA LEU A 425 -8.13 7.27 16.36
C LEU A 425 -8.63 7.68 17.76
N ALA A 426 -8.00 7.23 18.84
CA ALA A 426 -8.33 7.62 20.22
C ALA A 426 -8.32 9.15 20.39
N GLY A 427 -7.30 9.83 19.85
CA GLY A 427 -7.23 11.30 19.83
C GLY A 427 -8.44 11.96 19.15
N HIS A 428 -8.93 11.43 18.02
CA HIS A 428 -10.11 11.95 17.33
C HIS A 428 -11.43 11.54 18.01
N LEU A 429 -11.49 10.37 18.66
CA LEU A 429 -12.64 9.91 19.43
C LEU A 429 -12.87 10.74 20.70
N ALA A 430 -11.82 11.35 21.26
CA ALA A 430 -11.95 12.30 22.37
C ALA A 430 -12.77 13.55 22.03
N LEU A 431 -12.94 13.87 20.73
CA LEU A 431 -13.82 14.93 20.21
C LEU A 431 -15.30 14.50 20.06
N ALA A 432 -15.65 13.24 20.33
CA ALA A 432 -16.96 12.65 20.07
C ALA A 432 -17.51 11.88 21.29
N VAL A 433 -18.73 11.35 21.17
CA VAL A 433 -19.29 10.35 22.09
C VAL A 433 -18.81 8.96 21.62
N PRO A 434 -18.06 8.19 22.43
CA PRO A 434 -17.51 6.91 21.98
C PRO A 434 -18.53 5.77 22.11
N SER A 435 -19.56 5.79 21.26
CA SER A 435 -20.40 4.62 20.98
C SER A 435 -19.95 3.94 19.69
N VAL A 436 -19.99 2.61 19.61
CA VAL A 436 -19.47 1.84 18.45
C VAL A 436 -19.91 2.38 17.06
N PRO A 437 -21.18 2.78 16.83
CA PRO A 437 -21.57 3.36 15.54
C PRO A 437 -20.87 4.70 15.23
N VAL A 438 -20.78 5.60 16.21
CA VAL A 438 -20.06 6.88 16.07
C VAL A 438 -18.56 6.64 15.95
N MET A 439 -18.00 5.65 16.64
CA MET A 439 -16.60 5.28 16.52
C MET A 439 -16.27 4.76 15.11
N ARG A 440 -17.12 3.91 14.50
CA ARG A 440 -17.00 3.48 13.08
C ARG A 440 -17.06 4.68 12.13
N LEU A 441 -17.96 5.64 12.37
CA LEU A 441 -18.09 6.87 11.58
C LEU A 441 -16.86 7.78 11.69
N VAL A 442 -16.37 8.07 12.90
CA VAL A 442 -15.12 8.83 13.13
C VAL A 442 -13.93 8.11 12.47
N GLN A 443 -13.83 6.79 12.60
CA GLN A 443 -12.78 6.00 11.96
C GLN A 443 -12.79 6.17 10.44
N ARG A 444 -13.96 6.07 9.79
CA ARG A 444 -14.11 6.30 8.34
C ARG A 444 -13.85 7.76 7.95
N ALA A 445 -14.18 8.73 8.79
CA ALA A 445 -13.96 10.17 8.56
C ALA A 445 -12.51 10.64 8.80
N VAL A 446 -11.63 9.77 9.31
CA VAL A 446 -10.22 10.08 9.65
C VAL A 446 -9.22 9.17 8.91
N SER A 447 -9.63 7.96 8.50
CA SER A 447 -8.77 6.94 7.87
C SER A 447 -9.27 6.51 6.48
N ARG A 448 -8.38 6.49 5.48
CA ARG A 448 -8.69 6.05 4.10
C ARG A 448 -9.06 4.56 4.03
N ASP A 449 -8.27 3.71 4.70
CA ASP A 449 -8.49 2.27 4.88
C ASP A 449 -8.84 1.99 6.37
N PRO A 450 -10.11 2.09 6.77
CA PRO A 450 -10.53 1.83 8.15
C PRO A 450 -10.58 0.33 8.42
N ARG A 451 -9.64 -0.16 9.24
CA ARG A 451 -9.56 -1.57 9.66
C ARG A 451 -10.17 -1.77 11.05
N PRO A 452 -10.98 -2.82 11.29
CA PRO A 452 -11.57 -3.10 12.60
C PRO A 452 -10.53 -3.16 13.74
N GLN A 453 -9.33 -3.64 13.45
CA GLN A 453 -8.20 -3.74 14.39
C GLN A 453 -7.89 -2.45 15.16
N HIS A 454 -7.86 -1.28 14.49
CA HIS A 454 -7.50 -0.03 15.14
C HIS A 454 -8.60 0.47 16.10
N LEU A 455 -9.84 0.01 15.91
CA LEU A 455 -10.95 0.25 16.83
C LEU A 455 -10.91 -0.76 18.00
N ALA A 456 -10.53 -2.02 17.75
CA ALA A 456 -10.23 -3.01 18.79
C ALA A 456 -9.20 -2.50 19.79
N GLU A 457 -8.05 -2.02 19.30
CA GLU A 457 -6.96 -1.48 20.13
C GLU A 457 -7.45 -0.37 21.08
N VAL A 458 -8.26 0.58 20.59
CA VAL A 458 -8.81 1.65 21.44
C VAL A 458 -9.79 1.11 22.48
N ILE A 459 -10.64 0.13 22.14
CA ILE A 459 -11.62 -0.44 23.08
C ILE A 459 -10.96 -1.31 24.15
N LEU A 460 -9.93 -2.08 23.79
CA LEU A 460 -9.20 -2.96 24.71
C LEU A 460 -8.09 -2.25 25.51
N SER A 461 -7.75 -1.01 25.15
CA SER A 461 -6.70 -0.21 25.79
C SER A 461 -6.84 0.04 27.30
N GLY A 462 -8.04 -0.15 27.87
CA GLY A 462 -8.38 0.31 29.23
C GLY A 462 -8.59 1.83 29.37
N LEU A 463 -8.52 2.60 28.28
CA LEU A 463 -8.85 4.04 28.25
C LEU A 463 -10.35 4.31 28.35
N LEU A 464 -11.16 3.35 27.91
CA LEU A 464 -12.62 3.40 27.92
C LEU A 464 -13.20 2.53 29.04
N THR A 465 -14.37 2.94 29.53
CA THR A 465 -15.25 2.15 30.38
C THR A 465 -16.63 2.04 29.73
N THR A 466 -17.38 0.97 30.01
CA THR A 466 -18.78 0.85 29.56
C THR A 466 -19.63 1.94 30.21
N ALA A 467 -20.49 2.59 29.42
CA ALA A 467 -21.40 3.64 29.86
C ALA A 467 -22.87 3.17 29.78
N PRO A 468 -23.80 3.76 30.55
CA PRO A 468 -25.23 3.46 30.45
C PRO A 468 -25.76 3.78 29.05
N GLY A 469 -26.36 2.79 28.38
CA GLY A 469 -26.91 2.95 27.03
C GLY A 469 -26.98 1.62 26.27
N PRO A 470 -27.23 1.65 24.95
CA PRO A 470 -27.20 0.47 24.10
C PRO A 470 -25.85 -0.27 24.15
N PRO A 471 -25.80 -1.60 23.95
CA PRO A 471 -24.56 -2.37 23.95
C PRO A 471 -23.51 -1.82 22.98
N GLY A 472 -22.29 -1.53 23.48
CA GLY A 472 -21.26 -0.79 22.75
C GLY A 472 -21.29 0.73 22.99
N SER A 473 -21.90 1.19 24.09
CA SER A 473 -21.74 2.56 24.61
C SER A 473 -20.59 2.61 25.61
N TYR A 474 -19.66 3.55 25.42
CA TYR A 474 -18.53 3.78 26.31
C TYR A 474 -18.43 5.26 26.71
N ASP A 475 -17.62 5.53 27.72
CA ASP A 475 -16.98 6.85 27.92
C ASP A 475 -15.50 6.66 28.31
N PHE A 476 -14.70 7.72 28.23
CA PHE A 476 -13.32 7.72 28.67
C PHE A 476 -13.21 7.70 30.20
N ARG A 477 -12.21 7.00 30.73
CA ARG A 477 -11.86 7.11 32.15
C ARG A 477 -11.49 8.57 32.51
N PRO A 478 -11.73 9.01 33.76
CA PRO A 478 -11.48 10.39 34.18
C PRO A 478 -10.09 10.91 33.78
N GLY A 479 -10.03 12.13 33.22
CA GLY A 479 -8.79 12.78 32.77
C GLY A 479 -8.18 12.25 31.46
N VAL A 480 -8.56 11.06 30.98
CA VAL A 480 -7.99 10.46 29.75
C VAL A 480 -8.37 11.28 28.51
N ARG A 481 -9.62 11.76 28.44
CA ARG A 481 -10.14 12.56 27.32
C ARG A 481 -9.28 13.82 27.10
N ASP A 482 -8.95 14.55 28.16
CA ASP A 482 -8.13 15.77 28.08
C ASP A 482 -6.70 15.52 27.63
N LEU A 483 -6.10 14.42 28.09
CA LEU A 483 -4.75 14.01 27.67
C LEU A 483 -4.71 13.63 26.19
N LEU A 484 -5.70 12.86 25.71
CA LEU A 484 -5.83 12.53 24.29
C LEU A 484 -6.05 13.79 23.43
N LEU A 485 -6.91 14.72 23.87
CA LEU A 485 -7.07 16.02 23.21
C LEU A 485 -5.76 16.83 23.17
N ARG A 486 -4.89 16.75 24.18
CA ARG A 486 -3.56 17.39 24.18
C ARG A 486 -2.62 16.83 23.10
N THR A 487 -2.77 15.57 22.69
CA THR A 487 -1.96 14.98 21.60
C THR A 487 -2.37 15.44 20.19
N LEU A 488 -3.59 15.95 20.02
CA LEU A 488 -4.05 16.48 18.73
C LEU A 488 -3.35 17.80 18.40
N PRO A 489 -2.85 17.97 17.15
CA PRO A 489 -2.35 19.26 16.66
C PRO A 489 -3.35 20.41 16.86
N ARG A 490 -2.85 21.64 17.03
CA ARG A 490 -3.72 22.85 17.13
C ARG A 490 -4.69 22.96 15.94
N THR A 491 -4.24 22.59 14.74
CA THR A 491 -5.04 22.54 13.51
C THR A 491 -6.06 21.39 13.44
N ALA A 492 -6.07 20.46 14.40
CA ALA A 492 -7.08 19.40 14.52
C ALA A 492 -8.17 19.78 15.53
N ARG A 493 -7.83 20.43 16.64
CA ARG A 493 -8.80 20.98 17.60
C ARG A 493 -9.79 21.94 16.95
N GLY A 494 -9.31 22.87 16.13
CA GLY A 494 -10.15 23.79 15.35
C GLY A 494 -11.00 23.12 14.24
N ARG A 495 -10.90 21.81 14.06
CA ARG A 495 -11.65 21.03 13.04
C ARG A 495 -12.67 20.05 13.65
N ALA A 496 -13.14 20.29 14.87
CA ALA A 496 -14.30 19.57 15.43
C ALA A 496 -15.53 19.69 14.51
N ARG A 497 -15.93 20.92 14.14
CA ARG A 497 -16.98 21.18 13.14
C ARG A 497 -16.73 20.44 11.82
N GLY A 498 -15.52 20.59 11.27
CA GLY A 498 -15.12 19.87 10.05
C GLY A 498 -15.03 18.34 10.19
N LEU A 499 -15.08 17.76 11.40
CA LEU A 499 -15.26 16.31 11.60
C LEU A 499 -16.74 15.93 11.54
N LEU A 500 -17.62 16.73 12.16
CA LEU A 500 -19.08 16.59 12.05
C LEU A 500 -19.53 16.67 10.58
N ASP A 501 -18.98 17.60 9.81
CA ASP A 501 -19.31 17.78 8.39
C ASP A 501 -18.85 16.58 7.53
N ARG A 502 -17.68 15.97 7.83
CA ARG A 502 -17.23 14.74 7.16
C ARG A 502 -18.06 13.52 7.54
N ILE A 503 -18.50 13.41 8.80
CA ILE A 503 -19.40 12.34 9.23
C ILE A 503 -20.78 12.54 8.61
N GLY A 504 -21.25 13.78 8.52
CA GLY A 504 -22.45 14.19 7.79
C GLY A 504 -22.41 13.72 6.34
N ALA A 505 -21.37 14.06 5.59
CA ALA A 505 -21.18 13.61 4.22
C ALA A 505 -21.19 12.06 4.07
N LEU A 506 -20.62 11.32 5.03
CA LEU A 506 -20.67 9.86 5.04
C LEU A 506 -22.08 9.29 5.32
N ILE A 507 -22.98 10.06 5.93
CA ILE A 507 -24.38 9.71 6.12
C ILE A 507 -25.20 10.13 4.91
N ASP A 508 -24.96 11.35 4.38
CA ASP A 508 -25.54 11.87 3.13
C ASP A 508 -25.29 10.89 1.95
N GLU A 509 -24.07 10.36 1.81
CA GLU A 509 -23.68 9.32 0.83
C GLU A 509 -24.50 8.03 0.90
N ARG A 510 -25.15 7.72 2.03
CA ARG A 510 -25.67 6.38 2.35
C ARG A 510 -27.17 6.36 2.64
N ALA A 511 -27.80 7.52 2.81
CA ALA A 511 -29.25 7.62 2.99
C ALA A 511 -30.01 7.12 1.75
N GLY A 512 -31.07 6.34 1.98
CA GLY A 512 -31.82 5.65 0.93
C GLY A 512 -31.13 4.43 0.30
N LEU A 513 -29.79 4.35 0.31
CA LEU A 513 -29.04 3.21 -0.26
C LEU A 513 -28.91 2.01 0.69
N ARG A 514 -29.16 2.19 1.99
CA ARG A 514 -29.23 1.13 3.00
C ARG A 514 -30.26 1.47 4.08
N THR A 515 -30.87 0.43 4.63
CA THR A 515 -31.61 0.53 5.90
C THR A 515 -30.65 1.03 7.00
N GLY A 516 -31.05 2.04 7.77
CA GLY A 516 -30.19 2.58 8.84
C GLY A 516 -29.93 1.56 9.95
N GLU A 517 -28.70 1.53 10.47
CA GLU A 517 -28.22 0.52 11.43
C GLU A 517 -28.45 0.92 12.89
N PHE A 518 -28.57 2.21 13.21
CA PHE A 518 -28.72 2.70 14.58
C PHE A 518 -29.59 3.96 14.66
N ARG A 519 -30.24 4.18 15.81
CA ARG A 519 -31.10 5.34 16.06
C ARG A 519 -30.27 6.57 16.40
N ALA A 520 -30.60 7.68 15.76
CA ALA A 520 -30.17 9.05 16.01
C ALA A 520 -31.41 9.95 16.14
N GLU A 521 -31.24 11.19 16.59
CA GLU A 521 -32.33 12.16 16.75
C GLU A 521 -31.93 13.52 16.14
N THR A 522 -32.85 14.14 15.41
CA THR A 522 -32.76 15.52 14.91
C THR A 522 -33.52 16.46 15.83
N GLY A 523 -32.93 17.60 16.18
CA GLY A 523 -33.53 18.57 17.12
C GLY A 523 -33.17 18.32 18.58
N GLY A 524 -34.00 18.81 19.50
CA GLY A 524 -33.76 18.86 20.94
C GLY A 524 -33.04 20.13 21.44
N PRO A 525 -33.28 20.56 22.70
CA PRO A 525 -32.75 21.82 23.24
C PRO A 525 -31.23 21.80 23.43
N ASP A 526 -30.61 22.98 23.33
CA ASP A 526 -29.17 23.12 23.47
C ASP A 526 -28.73 22.99 24.94
N GLY A 527 -28.30 21.78 25.31
CA GLY A 527 -27.65 21.52 26.60
C GLY A 527 -27.29 20.06 26.88
N THR A 528 -28.10 19.09 26.44
CA THR A 528 -28.02 17.71 26.97
C THR A 528 -27.14 16.72 26.19
N ALA A 529 -26.89 16.91 24.89
CA ALA A 529 -26.00 16.03 24.12
C ALA A 529 -25.27 16.74 22.96
N PRO A 530 -23.96 16.53 22.78
CA PRO A 530 -23.23 17.05 21.62
C PRO A 530 -23.63 16.30 20.35
N ALA A 531 -23.76 17.03 19.25
CA ALA A 531 -24.01 16.43 17.94
C ALA A 531 -22.80 15.61 17.47
N PHE A 532 -23.04 14.50 16.76
CA PHE A 532 -22.00 13.64 16.19
C PHE A 532 -21.85 13.78 14.66
N ALA A 533 -22.82 14.42 14.00
CA ALA A 533 -22.82 14.70 12.57
C ALA A 533 -23.69 15.94 12.23
N THR A 534 -23.48 16.50 11.04
CA THR A 534 -24.29 17.58 10.45
C THR A 534 -24.72 17.15 9.05
N VAL A 535 -25.99 16.78 8.83
CA VAL A 535 -26.51 16.23 7.55
C VAL A 535 -27.38 17.23 6.79
N SER A 536 -27.70 16.99 5.52
CA SER A 536 -28.71 17.81 4.82
C SER A 536 -30.14 17.49 5.27
N GLU A 537 -31.08 18.42 5.13
CA GLU A 537 -32.51 18.16 5.36
C GLU A 537 -33.07 17.04 4.47
N GLU A 538 -32.60 16.98 3.23
CA GLU A 538 -32.93 15.92 2.28
C GLU A 538 -32.45 14.54 2.78
N THR A 539 -31.32 14.51 3.48
CA THR A 539 -30.83 13.32 4.20
C THR A 539 -31.75 12.96 5.35
N VAL A 540 -32.26 13.93 6.12
CA VAL A 540 -33.23 13.68 7.21
C VAL A 540 -34.50 13.03 6.65
N ARG A 541 -35.07 13.58 5.58
CA ARG A 541 -36.23 13.00 4.88
C ARG A 541 -35.96 11.56 4.39
N ARG A 542 -34.82 11.33 3.74
CA ARG A 542 -34.40 9.99 3.25
C ARG A 542 -34.12 8.95 4.34
N LEU A 543 -33.92 9.39 5.58
CA LEU A 543 -33.74 8.52 6.76
C LEU A 543 -35.00 8.43 7.64
N GLY A 544 -36.12 8.98 7.18
CA GLY A 544 -37.45 8.85 7.79
C GLY A 544 -37.82 9.92 8.84
N GLY A 545 -37.05 11.00 8.96
CA GLY A 545 -37.34 12.10 9.88
C GLY A 545 -38.12 13.25 9.22
N ASN A 546 -38.94 13.94 10.01
CA ASN A 546 -39.57 15.20 9.62
C ASN A 546 -38.71 16.40 10.05
N VAL A 547 -38.68 17.43 9.23
CA VAL A 547 -38.14 18.76 9.56
C VAL A 547 -39.36 19.69 9.77
N GLU A 548 -39.43 20.36 10.92
CA GLU A 548 -40.47 21.39 11.16
C GLU A 548 -40.01 22.72 10.55
N GLU A 549 -40.86 23.34 9.72
CA GLU A 549 -40.57 24.65 9.12
C GLU A 549 -40.51 25.74 10.19
N ARG A 550 -39.36 26.42 10.30
CA ARG A 550 -39.23 27.62 11.13
C ARG A 550 -39.73 28.85 10.37
N PRO A 551 -40.63 29.67 10.94
CA PRO A 551 -41.08 30.90 10.30
C PRO A 551 -39.93 31.92 10.19
N TRP A 552 -39.90 32.62 9.06
CA TRP A 552 -38.80 33.50 8.63
C TRP A 552 -38.74 34.82 9.43
N PRO A 553 -37.55 35.31 9.84
CA PRO A 553 -37.41 36.61 10.51
C PRO A 553 -37.73 37.79 9.58
N GLN A 554 -38.47 38.78 10.08
CA GLN A 554 -38.86 39.96 9.31
C GLN A 554 -37.68 40.90 9.00
N GLN A 555 -37.82 41.73 7.95
CA GLN A 555 -36.79 42.64 7.47
C GLN A 555 -36.55 43.84 8.42
N PRO A 556 -35.35 44.46 8.40
CA PRO A 556 -35.05 45.66 9.18
C PRO A 556 -35.50 46.94 8.46
N GLU A 557 -36.13 47.87 9.19
CA GLU A 557 -36.51 49.20 8.70
C GLU A 557 -35.61 50.33 9.28
N SER A 558 -35.05 51.12 8.36
CA SER A 558 -34.68 52.56 8.42
C SER A 558 -34.30 53.27 9.75
N GLU A 559 -33.05 53.79 9.78
CA GLU A 559 -32.67 55.11 10.35
C GLU A 559 -33.33 56.28 9.54
N PRO A 560 -33.29 57.59 9.92
CA PRO A 560 -32.39 58.33 10.86
C PRO A 560 -33.19 59.33 11.79
N PRO A 561 -32.70 60.49 12.30
CA PRO A 561 -31.36 61.09 12.40
C PRO A 561 -30.94 61.54 13.83
N ALA A 562 -29.88 62.36 13.97
CA ALA A 562 -29.22 62.70 15.24
C ALA A 562 -29.14 64.22 15.55
N SER A 563 -28.92 64.58 16.83
CA SER A 563 -28.47 65.92 17.25
C SER A 563 -27.88 65.99 18.68
N GLU A 564 -26.72 66.67 18.80
CA GLU A 564 -26.22 67.46 19.95
C GLU A 564 -25.60 66.82 21.22
N THR A 565 -24.76 67.64 21.88
CA THR A 565 -23.84 67.44 23.03
C THR A 565 -24.14 68.60 24.06
N PRO A 566 -23.46 68.85 25.22
CA PRO A 566 -22.27 68.25 25.86
C PRO A 566 -22.34 68.08 27.42
N GLY A 567 -21.22 67.72 28.09
CA GLY A 567 -20.93 68.15 29.48
C GLY A 567 -20.44 67.09 30.51
N PRO A 568 -19.52 67.42 31.46
CA PRO A 568 -19.01 66.54 32.54
C PRO A 568 -19.68 66.84 33.92
N PRO A 569 -19.53 65.97 34.96
CA PRO A 569 -18.53 66.18 36.04
C PRO A 569 -18.08 64.82 36.73
N PRO A 570 -17.71 64.74 38.04
CA PRO A 570 -16.47 65.20 38.70
C PRO A 570 -15.66 64.06 39.42
N SER A 571 -14.76 64.42 40.35
CA SER A 571 -13.90 63.54 41.18
C SER A 571 -14.13 63.76 42.69
N GLY A 572 -13.87 62.76 43.56
CA GLY A 572 -13.63 63.00 45.01
C GLY A 572 -13.73 61.79 45.98
N ALA A 573 -12.77 61.70 46.91
CA ALA A 573 -12.67 60.83 48.12
C ALA A 573 -12.59 59.28 47.91
N GLY A 574 -11.89 58.50 48.76
CA GLY A 574 -11.03 58.82 49.91
C GLY A 574 -10.22 57.61 50.45
N SER A 575 -9.16 57.86 51.22
CA SER A 575 -8.13 56.92 51.77
C SER A 575 -8.58 56.25 53.13
N PRO A 576 -7.78 55.48 53.94
CA PRO A 576 -6.31 55.31 53.97
C PRO A 576 -5.70 53.91 54.39
N GLU A 577 -4.35 53.89 54.57
CA GLU A 577 -3.51 53.07 55.48
C GLU A 577 -3.35 51.52 55.29
N SER A 578 -2.18 50.88 55.55
CA SER A 578 -0.82 51.40 55.87
C SER A 578 0.37 50.47 55.50
N GLU A 579 1.53 51.11 55.26
CA GLU A 579 2.97 50.78 55.56
C GLU A 579 3.57 49.35 55.36
N ARG A 580 4.79 49.11 54.82
CA ARG A 580 6.18 49.66 54.98
C ARG A 580 6.92 49.16 56.25
N PRO A 581 8.28 49.02 56.30
CA PRO A 581 9.38 49.59 55.48
C PRO A 581 9.98 48.62 54.44
N GLU A 582 10.90 48.94 53.50
CA GLU A 582 12.03 49.92 53.36
C GLU A 582 13.44 49.42 53.75
N SER A 583 14.51 50.10 53.27
CA SER A 583 15.75 49.45 52.80
C SER A 583 17.06 50.21 53.08
N GLU A 584 18.20 49.51 53.15
CA GLU A 584 19.54 50.14 53.01
C GLU A 584 20.66 49.21 52.46
N ARG A 585 21.81 49.82 52.11
CA ARG A 585 23.11 49.27 51.62
C ARG A 585 24.23 50.15 52.29
N PRO A 586 25.58 50.01 52.08
CA PRO A 586 26.37 49.21 51.12
C PRO A 586 27.72 48.64 51.70
N VAL A 587 28.76 48.51 50.85
CA VAL A 587 30.21 48.28 51.13
C VAL A 587 30.63 46.80 51.31
N ALA A 588 31.93 46.51 51.09
CA ALA A 588 32.50 45.19 50.86
C ALA A 588 33.94 45.07 51.38
N GLU A 589 34.44 43.84 51.62
CA GLU A 589 35.88 43.53 51.64
C GLU A 589 36.19 42.03 51.45
N ARG A 590 37.49 41.70 51.33
CA ARG A 590 38.16 40.38 51.21
C ARG A 590 39.35 40.39 52.22
N PRO A 591 40.03 39.29 52.60
CA PRO A 591 40.32 38.07 51.81
C PRO A 591 40.33 36.73 52.60
N GLU A 592 40.85 35.66 51.96
CA GLU A 592 41.66 34.49 52.44
C GLU A 592 41.28 33.71 53.73
N SER A 593 41.56 32.40 53.87
CA SER A 593 42.30 31.40 53.06
C SER A 593 41.45 30.09 52.92
N GLU A 594 41.87 28.83 52.62
CA GLU A 594 43.18 28.19 52.37
C GLU A 594 43.06 26.90 51.50
N ARG A 595 43.81 25.83 51.84
CA ARG A 595 43.82 24.44 51.29
C ARG A 595 44.31 23.49 52.44
N PRO A 596 44.76 22.22 52.24
CA PRO A 596 44.62 21.24 51.14
C PRO A 596 44.24 19.80 51.63
N VAL A 597 44.33 18.80 50.73
CA VAL A 597 44.46 17.33 50.99
C VAL A 597 43.19 16.60 51.52
N ALA A 598 42.83 15.39 51.07
CA ALA A 598 42.98 14.70 49.77
C ALA A 598 42.09 13.44 49.77
N GLU A 599 41.65 12.98 48.59
CA GLU A 599 41.12 11.61 48.43
C GLU A 599 41.41 11.05 47.02
N ARG A 600 41.46 9.72 46.91
CA ARG A 600 41.75 8.92 45.70
C ARG A 600 40.86 7.67 45.72
N PRO A 601 40.57 7.04 44.57
CA PRO A 601 40.35 7.61 43.25
C PRO A 601 39.06 7.06 42.60
N VAL A 602 38.34 7.86 41.81
CA VAL A 602 37.28 7.34 40.91
C VAL A 602 37.81 7.32 39.48
N ALA A 603 37.62 6.20 38.79
CA ALA A 603 38.14 5.99 37.43
C ALA A 603 37.38 6.84 36.40
N GLY A 604 38.13 7.50 35.51
CA GLY A 604 37.59 8.42 34.51
C GLY A 604 38.67 9.39 34.06
N ALA A 605 39.60 8.93 33.22
CA ALA A 605 40.55 9.82 32.58
C ALA A 605 39.78 10.75 31.63
N SER A 606 39.71 12.04 31.96
CA SER A 606 39.23 13.06 31.01
C SER A 606 40.35 13.26 29.98
N GLU A 607 40.28 12.49 28.90
CA GLU A 607 41.32 12.44 27.88
C GLU A 607 41.51 13.82 27.24
N ARG A 608 42.77 14.26 27.16
CA ARG A 608 43.11 15.54 26.53
C ARG A 608 42.96 15.36 25.02
N THR A 609 42.03 16.07 24.40
CA THR A 609 41.89 16.04 22.95
C THR A 609 43.19 16.50 22.29
N THR A 610 43.70 15.72 21.36
CA THR A 610 44.91 16.01 20.61
C THR A 610 44.60 16.46 19.20
N LEU A 611 45.61 17.04 18.56
CA LEU A 611 45.66 17.30 17.14
C LEU A 611 47.05 16.88 16.66
N LEU A 612 47.10 15.77 15.92
CA LEU A 612 48.32 15.11 15.47
C LEU A 612 48.54 15.39 13.98
N PHE A 613 49.68 15.98 13.64
CA PHE A 613 50.15 16.22 12.28
C PHE A 613 51.26 15.20 11.98
N GLU A 614 51.10 14.35 10.97
CA GLU A 614 52.07 13.31 10.58
C GLU A 614 52.44 13.40 9.11
N THR A 615 53.72 13.19 8.79
CA THR A 615 54.21 13.16 7.40
C THR A 615 54.92 11.82 7.11
N ALA A 616 54.92 11.41 5.84
CA ALA A 616 55.66 10.24 5.38
C ALA A 616 57.20 10.46 5.29
N THR A 617 57.68 11.69 5.48
CA THR A 617 59.11 12.05 5.50
C THR A 617 59.60 12.29 6.92
N ASP A 618 60.85 11.88 7.18
CA ASP A 618 61.59 12.22 8.39
C ASP A 618 61.90 13.72 8.45
N LEU A 619 61.39 14.40 9.49
CA LEU A 619 61.57 15.86 9.69
C LEU A 619 62.94 16.23 10.26
N THR A 620 63.76 15.25 10.64
CA THR A 620 65.17 15.47 11.00
C THR A 620 66.06 15.58 9.75
N ALA A 621 65.67 14.93 8.65
CA ALA A 621 66.40 14.92 7.38
C ALA A 621 66.08 16.11 6.46
N SER A 622 64.94 16.79 6.66
CA SER A 622 64.52 17.96 5.85
C SER A 622 64.13 19.17 6.73
N PRO A 623 65.08 20.08 7.04
CA PRO A 623 64.79 21.25 7.88
C PRO A 623 63.81 22.23 7.23
N GLU A 624 63.80 22.34 5.89
CA GLU A 624 62.86 23.21 5.15
C GLU A 624 61.41 22.70 5.27
N THR A 625 61.21 21.38 5.12
CA THR A 625 59.90 20.74 5.33
C THR A 625 59.43 20.91 6.77
N ARG A 626 60.35 20.79 7.74
CA ARG A 626 60.08 21.00 9.16
C ARG A 626 59.64 22.44 9.45
N ILE A 627 60.38 23.46 8.99
CA ILE A 627 60.03 24.87 9.17
C ILE A 627 58.66 25.19 8.54
N THR A 628 58.42 24.68 7.33
CA THR A 628 57.14 24.86 6.63
C THR A 628 55.97 24.26 7.41
N LEU A 629 56.14 23.06 8.00
CA LEU A 629 55.11 22.43 8.82
C LEU A 629 54.94 23.12 10.18
N GLU A 630 56.02 23.56 10.83
CA GLU A 630 55.95 24.29 12.10
C GLU A 630 55.16 25.61 11.95
N TYR A 631 55.41 26.33 10.86
CA TYR A 631 54.63 27.51 10.47
C TYR A 631 53.17 27.17 10.18
N ALA A 632 52.90 26.12 9.39
CA ALA A 632 51.52 25.70 9.09
C ALA A 632 50.73 25.28 10.35
N VAL A 633 51.38 24.59 11.30
CA VAL A 633 50.78 24.25 12.60
C VAL A 633 50.49 25.51 13.41
N HIS A 634 51.44 26.43 13.53
CA HIS A 634 51.24 27.70 14.23
C HIS A 634 50.07 28.51 13.63
N GLU A 635 50.04 28.65 12.30
CA GLU A 635 49.02 29.39 11.55
C GLU A 635 47.61 28.81 11.69
N VAL A 636 47.48 27.49 11.88
CA VAL A 636 46.20 26.80 12.15
C VAL A 636 45.74 27.03 13.59
N LEU A 637 46.64 26.94 14.57
CA LEU A 637 46.30 27.17 15.98
C LEU A 637 45.93 28.65 16.23
N ALA A 638 46.70 29.58 15.64
CA ALA A 638 46.47 31.03 15.76
C ALA A 638 45.17 31.47 15.07
N ARG A 639 44.88 31.01 13.83
CA ARG A 639 43.56 31.26 13.20
C ARG A 639 42.42 30.46 13.83
N GLY A 640 42.73 29.47 14.67
CA GLY A 640 41.78 28.74 15.50
C GLY A 640 41.42 29.43 16.82
N ASP A 641 41.91 30.66 17.05
CA ASP A 641 41.68 31.45 18.28
C ASP A 641 42.12 30.73 19.57
N LEU A 642 43.14 29.87 19.47
CA LEU A 642 43.72 29.18 20.62
C LEU A 642 44.80 30.05 21.26
N THR A 643 44.64 30.36 22.55
CA THR A 643 45.68 31.07 23.30
C THR A 643 46.84 30.13 23.66
N PRO A 644 48.10 30.61 23.78
CA PRO A 644 49.25 29.77 24.10
C PRO A 644 49.17 29.00 25.43
N GLN A 645 48.20 29.31 26.30
CA GLN A 645 47.95 28.57 27.53
C GLN A 645 47.01 27.37 27.31
N GLN A 646 46.21 27.35 26.24
CA GLN A 646 45.18 26.34 25.96
C GLN A 646 45.73 25.09 25.25
N TYR A 647 46.97 25.12 24.74
CA TYR A 647 47.59 23.99 24.06
C TYR A 647 49.07 23.80 24.46
N GLU A 648 49.57 22.57 24.25
CA GLU A 648 50.96 22.15 24.48
C GLU A 648 51.44 21.44 23.20
N VAL A 649 52.43 22.00 22.48
CA VAL A 649 53.00 21.38 21.26
C VAL A 649 54.19 20.50 21.62
N ARG A 650 54.25 19.30 21.04
CA ARG A 650 55.40 18.38 21.11
C ARG A 650 55.85 17.98 19.71
N VAL A 651 57.13 18.14 19.42
CA VAL A 651 57.75 17.68 18.17
C VAL A 651 57.92 16.16 18.19
N ARG A 652 57.75 15.50 17.05
CA ARG A 652 58.05 14.09 16.79
C ARG A 652 58.94 13.97 15.55
N GLU A 653 59.64 12.87 15.39
CA GLU A 653 60.49 12.58 14.21
C GLU A 653 59.69 12.66 12.89
N ASN A 654 58.42 12.23 12.93
CA ASN A 654 57.49 12.20 11.80
C ASN A 654 56.46 13.34 11.80
N GLY A 655 56.50 14.31 12.73
CA GLY A 655 55.37 15.24 12.87
C GLY A 655 55.31 16.13 14.11
N TYR A 656 54.12 16.65 14.40
CA TYR A 656 53.82 17.49 15.56
C TYR A 656 52.56 16.99 16.28
N LEU A 657 52.63 16.82 17.60
CA LEU A 657 51.49 16.49 18.46
C LEU A 657 51.10 17.72 19.28
N VAL A 658 49.92 18.27 19.04
CA VAL A 658 49.34 19.36 19.84
C VAL A 658 48.36 18.74 20.84
N ARG A 659 48.56 18.98 22.13
CA ARG A 659 47.66 18.57 23.21
C ARG A 659 46.83 19.76 23.64
N ILE A 660 45.51 19.70 23.47
CA ILE A 660 44.60 20.80 23.78
C ILE A 660 43.94 20.54 25.14
N ARG A 661 43.57 21.59 25.88
CA ARG A 661 42.83 21.44 27.14
C ARG A 661 41.44 20.81 26.91
N PRO A 662 40.98 19.90 27.78
CA PRO A 662 39.59 19.43 27.75
C PRO A 662 38.59 20.59 27.82
N GLY A 663 37.50 20.49 27.07
CA GLY A 663 36.45 21.52 27.01
C GLY A 663 36.72 22.70 26.06
N THR A 664 37.89 22.80 25.43
CA THR A 664 38.16 23.80 24.39
C THR A 664 37.33 23.53 23.14
N TYR A 665 36.72 24.58 22.56
CA TYR A 665 35.88 24.49 21.37
C TYR A 665 36.74 24.38 20.10
N LEU A 666 36.77 23.20 19.47
CA LEU A 666 37.72 22.89 18.38
C LEU A 666 37.25 23.29 16.97
N LEU A 667 36.01 23.73 16.79
CA LEU A 667 35.48 24.08 15.47
C LEU A 667 36.27 25.20 14.76
N PRO A 668 36.69 26.31 15.42
CA PRO A 668 37.52 27.32 14.78
C PRO A 668 38.86 26.77 14.29
N VAL A 669 39.47 25.86 15.06
CA VAL A 669 40.72 25.16 14.70
C VAL A 669 40.54 24.28 13.47
N LEU A 670 39.43 23.54 13.37
CA LEU A 670 39.10 22.76 12.18
C LEU A 670 38.82 23.66 10.96
N ALA A 671 38.09 24.75 11.15
CA ALA A 671 37.83 25.73 10.09
C ALA A 671 39.10 26.53 9.69
N ALA A 672 40.10 26.62 10.56
CA ALA A 672 41.44 27.12 10.25
C ALA A 672 42.27 26.08 9.49
N ALA A 673 42.24 24.81 9.91
CA ALA A 673 42.93 23.70 9.23
C ALA A 673 42.46 23.53 7.78
N LEU A 674 41.14 23.49 7.56
CA LEU A 674 40.51 23.32 6.23
C LEU A 674 40.90 24.41 5.22
N ARG A 675 41.10 25.65 5.67
CA ARG A 675 41.40 26.82 4.82
C ARG A 675 42.88 27.19 4.80
N GLY A 676 43.61 26.90 5.87
CA GLY A 676 44.99 27.33 6.08
C GLY A 676 46.05 26.31 5.66
N LEU A 677 45.80 25.00 5.79
CA LEU A 677 46.79 23.98 5.45
C LEU A 677 47.13 23.90 3.95
N PRO A 678 46.19 24.03 3.00
CA PRO A 678 46.52 23.91 1.58
C PRO A 678 47.55 24.94 1.10
N GLY A 679 47.52 26.17 1.61
CA GLY A 679 48.34 27.28 1.12
C GLY A 679 49.85 27.06 1.24
N PRO A 680 50.41 26.90 2.46
CA PRO A 680 51.84 26.61 2.67
C PRO A 680 52.30 25.27 2.07
N LEU A 681 51.35 24.39 1.73
CA LEU A 681 51.61 23.03 1.28
C LEU A 681 51.52 22.83 -0.25
N ALA A 682 51.40 23.91 -1.03
CA ALA A 682 50.96 23.87 -2.43
C ALA A 682 52.02 23.76 -3.55
N GLU A 683 53.33 23.89 -3.29
CA GLU A 683 54.34 23.96 -4.38
C GLU A 683 54.66 22.59 -5.02
N PRO A 684 55.11 22.53 -6.30
CA PRO A 684 54.97 21.31 -7.10
C PRO A 684 55.95 20.16 -6.84
N ALA A 685 57.05 20.38 -6.11
CA ALA A 685 58.17 19.43 -6.06
C ALA A 685 58.16 18.53 -4.81
N GLY A 686 57.83 17.24 -4.99
CA GLY A 686 58.24 16.17 -4.07
C GLY A 686 57.68 16.20 -2.63
N ARG A 687 56.50 16.77 -2.41
CA ARG A 687 55.96 16.99 -1.05
C ARG A 687 55.43 15.71 -0.38
N PRO A 688 55.61 15.53 0.94
CA PRO A 688 55.05 14.42 1.68
C PRO A 688 53.53 14.56 1.86
N LEU A 689 52.83 13.42 1.93
CA LEU A 689 51.43 13.36 2.33
C LEU A 689 51.29 13.75 3.81
N LEU A 690 50.68 14.89 4.11
CA LEU A 690 50.40 15.32 5.48
C LEU A 690 49.05 14.74 5.95
N ARG A 691 49.07 13.93 7.01
CA ARG A 691 47.86 13.49 7.73
C ARG A 691 47.66 14.37 8.95
N VAL A 692 46.42 14.80 9.19
CA VAL A 692 46.07 15.67 10.32
C VAL A 692 44.85 15.12 11.05
N THR A 693 45.07 14.49 12.20
CA THR A 693 44.06 13.75 12.96
C THR A 693 43.69 14.49 14.23
N PHE A 694 42.40 14.74 14.43
CA PHE A 694 41.84 15.26 15.68
C PHE A 694 41.47 14.07 16.59
N GLY A 695 42.03 14.03 17.81
CA GLY A 695 41.81 13.00 18.83
C GLY A 695 42.82 11.83 18.81
N ASP A 696 43.28 11.42 19.99
CA ASP A 696 44.13 10.24 20.21
C ASP A 696 43.21 9.02 20.45
N GLY A 697 42.92 8.24 19.40
CA GLY A 697 42.06 7.06 19.48
C GLY A 697 42.74 5.78 18.98
N PRO A 698 43.25 4.90 19.86
CA PRO A 698 43.81 3.60 19.48
C PRO A 698 42.69 2.66 18.99
N GLY A 699 42.37 2.75 17.71
CA GLY A 699 41.23 2.07 17.08
C GLY A 699 40.63 2.83 15.88
N MET A 700 41.00 4.09 15.64
CA MET A 700 40.61 4.81 14.44
C MET A 700 41.27 4.17 13.20
N PRO A 701 40.52 3.72 12.17
CA PRO A 701 41.11 3.15 10.97
C PRO A 701 42.02 4.16 10.24
N ALA A 702 43.01 3.68 9.50
CA ALA A 702 43.78 4.57 8.61
C ALA A 702 42.88 5.00 7.42
N PRO A 703 42.73 6.30 7.11
CA PRO A 703 42.04 6.71 5.89
C PRO A 703 42.77 6.15 4.65
N PRO A 704 42.01 5.80 3.59
CA PRO A 704 42.53 5.09 2.42
C PRO A 704 43.69 5.84 1.73
N PRO A 705 44.51 5.14 0.91
CA PRO A 705 45.55 5.79 0.13
C PRO A 705 44.93 6.90 -0.74
N SER A 706 45.53 8.08 -0.68
CA SER A 706 45.07 9.31 -1.33
C SER A 706 46.25 9.99 -2.01
N THR A 707 45.99 10.65 -3.12
CA THR A 707 46.95 11.50 -3.84
C THR A 707 46.92 12.96 -3.37
N ALA A 708 45.93 13.35 -2.56
CA ALA A 708 45.79 14.71 -2.05
C ALA A 708 46.90 15.05 -1.03
N PRO A 709 47.57 16.21 -1.13
CA PRO A 709 48.73 16.56 -0.30
C PRO A 709 48.42 16.63 1.21
N VAL A 710 47.17 16.91 1.58
CA VAL A 710 46.70 16.91 2.98
C VAL A 710 45.46 16.02 3.13
N VAL A 711 45.42 15.21 4.19
CA VAL A 711 44.24 14.43 4.60
C VAL A 711 43.92 14.72 6.06
N LEU A 712 42.85 15.48 6.28
CA LEU A 712 42.28 15.72 7.61
C LEU A 712 41.43 14.52 8.04
N THR A 713 41.45 14.17 9.33
CA THR A 713 40.57 13.17 9.95
C THR A 713 40.02 13.69 11.27
N VAL A 714 38.71 13.58 11.49
CA VAL A 714 38.00 14.13 12.66
C VAL A 714 37.04 13.10 13.29
N PRO A 715 36.81 13.14 14.61
CA PRO A 715 35.87 12.24 15.27
C PRO A 715 34.41 12.63 14.96
N PRO A 716 33.44 11.70 15.13
CA PRO A 716 32.03 11.95 14.77
C PRO A 716 31.41 13.18 15.44
N ASP A 717 31.75 13.47 16.69
CA ASP A 717 31.21 14.63 17.42
C ASP A 717 31.71 15.97 16.88
N LEU A 718 33.01 16.05 16.53
CA LEU A 718 33.58 17.24 15.91
C LEU A 718 33.06 17.41 14.48
N TYR A 719 32.81 16.31 13.77
CA TYR A 719 32.15 16.35 12.47
C TYR A 719 30.70 16.84 12.58
N ALA A 720 29.95 16.42 13.59
CA ALA A 720 28.59 16.93 13.86
C ALA A 720 28.59 18.44 14.09
N ALA A 721 29.49 18.91 14.98
CA ALA A 721 29.65 20.34 15.28
C ALA A 721 30.10 21.17 14.04
N PHE A 722 30.89 20.57 13.14
CA PHE A 722 31.21 21.17 11.85
C PHE A 722 29.99 21.24 10.93
N ALA A 723 29.30 20.13 10.75
CA ALA A 723 28.21 19.96 9.79
C ALA A 723 27.02 20.91 10.05
N ASP A 724 26.70 21.19 11.31
CA ASP A 724 25.64 22.12 11.71
C ASP A 724 26.07 23.61 11.63
N SER A 725 27.35 23.90 11.36
CA SER A 725 27.90 25.26 11.34
C SER A 725 27.80 25.98 9.97
N SER A 726 28.25 27.24 9.93
CA SER A 726 28.47 27.97 8.67
C SER A 726 29.73 27.52 7.91
N ALA A 727 30.72 26.90 8.58
CA ALA A 727 31.94 26.43 7.92
C ALA A 727 31.68 25.24 6.97
N ALA A 728 30.61 24.48 7.20
CA ALA A 728 30.15 23.40 6.34
C ALA A 728 29.51 23.85 5.02
N ALA A 729 29.38 25.15 4.77
CA ALA A 729 28.96 25.70 3.47
C ALA A 729 30.14 25.89 2.48
N GLY A 730 31.37 25.58 2.88
CA GLY A 730 32.55 25.59 2.01
C GLY A 730 32.64 24.39 1.05
N PRO A 731 33.65 24.34 0.16
CA PRO A 731 33.80 23.27 -0.83
C PRO A 731 34.23 21.91 -0.24
N HIS A 732 34.60 21.85 1.04
CA HIS A 732 35.29 20.71 1.66
C HIS A 732 34.40 19.46 1.82
N ARG A 733 34.78 18.36 1.14
CA ARG A 733 33.97 17.13 1.03
C ARG A 733 34.44 16.02 1.99
N PHE A 734 33.93 16.05 3.23
CA PHE A 734 34.15 14.98 4.21
C PHE A 734 33.51 13.65 3.78
N ARG A 735 34.25 12.56 3.99
CA ARG A 735 33.87 11.18 3.70
C ARG A 735 33.85 10.38 5.02
N PRO A 736 32.86 9.51 5.25
CA PRO A 736 32.82 8.66 6.43
C PRO A 736 33.90 7.57 6.37
N LEU A 737 34.39 7.17 7.55
CA LEU A 737 35.36 6.11 7.75
C LEU A 737 34.74 5.02 8.63
N PHE A 738 34.64 3.79 8.10
CA PHE A 738 34.07 2.64 8.81
C PHE A 738 35.17 1.69 9.28
N GLY A 739 34.89 0.92 10.33
CA GLY A 739 35.65 -0.29 10.66
C GLY A 739 35.22 -1.49 9.80
N ASP A 740 35.55 -2.70 10.26
CA ASP A 740 35.26 -3.96 9.55
C ASP A 740 33.76 -4.35 9.57
N ASP A 741 33.00 -3.81 10.53
CA ASP A 741 31.55 -4.04 10.66
C ASP A 741 30.76 -3.22 9.62
N PRO A 742 29.98 -3.87 8.73
CA PRO A 742 29.19 -3.17 7.71
C PRO A 742 27.96 -2.42 8.26
N ASP A 743 27.48 -2.70 9.46
CA ASP A 743 26.28 -2.06 10.02
C ASP A 743 26.61 -1.04 11.13
N ALA A 744 27.90 -0.90 11.48
CA ALA A 744 28.38 0.10 12.42
C ALA A 744 28.34 1.55 11.88
N PRO A 745 28.12 2.56 12.75
CA PRO A 745 28.29 3.97 12.41
C PRO A 745 29.78 4.30 12.14
N PRO A 746 30.08 5.41 11.43
CA PRO A 746 31.45 5.76 11.09
C PRO A 746 32.28 6.08 12.34
N HIS A 747 33.47 5.48 12.45
CA HIS A 747 34.42 5.73 13.54
C HIS A 747 35.07 7.12 13.45
N ALA A 748 35.19 7.66 12.24
CA ALA A 748 35.68 9.01 11.99
C ALA A 748 35.18 9.54 10.63
N TRP A 749 35.54 10.77 10.32
CA TRP A 749 35.29 11.41 9.02
C TRP A 749 36.60 11.99 8.49
N TYR A 750 36.93 11.73 7.22
CA TYR A 750 38.16 12.22 6.60
C TYR A 750 37.87 13.17 5.43
N CYS A 751 38.70 14.20 5.26
CA CYS A 751 38.62 15.15 4.17
C CYS A 751 40.00 15.26 3.49
N PRO A 752 40.16 14.72 2.27
CA PRO A 752 41.31 15.06 1.44
C PRO A 752 41.17 16.52 0.98
N LEU A 753 42.28 17.27 0.97
CA LEU A 753 42.34 18.62 0.43
C LEU A 753 43.30 18.65 -0.76
N GLY A 754 42.75 18.88 -1.96
CA GLY A 754 43.49 19.00 -3.21
C GLY A 754 43.65 20.44 -3.68
N ARG A 755 44.38 20.64 -4.78
CA ARG A 755 44.48 21.95 -5.44
C ARG A 755 43.27 22.23 -6.34
N ASP A 756 42.53 21.19 -6.70
CA ASP A 756 41.40 21.20 -7.62
C ASP A 756 40.06 21.60 -6.96
N ASP A 757 40.00 21.69 -5.63
CA ASP A 757 38.79 22.03 -4.86
C ASP A 757 38.43 23.55 -4.88
N VAL A 758 39.19 24.39 -5.59
CA VAL A 758 39.20 25.86 -5.39
C VAL A 758 38.65 26.69 -6.56
N GLU A 759 38.73 26.25 -7.82
CA GLU A 759 38.28 27.04 -8.98
C GLU A 759 36.76 26.97 -9.22
N GLY A 760 36.01 27.56 -8.29
CA GLY A 760 34.53 27.64 -8.29
C GLY A 760 33.96 29.04 -8.56
N THR A 761 34.74 30.01 -9.04
CA THR A 761 34.33 31.43 -9.12
C THR A 761 34.68 32.15 -10.44
N GLY A 762 34.22 31.57 -11.55
CA GLY A 762 33.61 32.28 -12.69
C GLY A 762 34.37 33.38 -13.45
N ARG A 763 34.57 33.15 -14.76
CA ARG A 763 34.27 34.14 -15.80
C ARG A 763 33.88 33.44 -17.10
N ALA A 764 33.19 34.17 -17.99
CA ALA A 764 32.95 33.71 -19.35
C ALA A 764 34.07 34.22 -20.27
N ASP A 765 34.68 33.31 -21.03
CA ASP A 765 35.22 33.56 -22.36
C ASP A 765 35.25 32.24 -23.14
N GLY A 766 35.34 32.32 -24.47
CA GLY A 766 35.04 31.20 -25.36
C GLY A 766 36.21 30.28 -25.75
N THR A 767 35.86 29.25 -26.55
CA THR A 767 36.73 28.32 -27.31
C THR A 767 37.63 27.37 -26.52
N GLY A 768 37.34 26.06 -26.60
CA GLY A 768 38.29 24.99 -26.24
C GLY A 768 37.65 23.69 -25.78
N GLY A 769 37.80 22.62 -26.58
CA GLY A 769 37.66 21.18 -26.25
C GLY A 769 36.74 20.76 -25.09
N ALA A 770 35.56 20.22 -25.41
CA ALA A 770 34.72 19.48 -24.47
C ALA A 770 35.10 17.98 -24.43
N ASP A 771 36.24 17.67 -23.79
CA ASP A 771 36.57 16.31 -23.31
C ASP A 771 37.53 16.40 -22.12
N ASP A 772 37.59 15.36 -21.28
CA ASP A 772 38.46 15.22 -20.09
C ASP A 772 38.45 16.37 -19.03
N ARG A 773 37.54 16.29 -18.02
CA ARG A 773 37.79 16.59 -16.57
C ARG A 773 36.52 16.58 -15.69
N GLU A 774 36.07 15.40 -15.23
CA GLU A 774 35.27 15.24 -13.99
C GLU A 774 35.71 13.97 -13.25
N ASP A 775 36.76 14.06 -12.41
CA ASP A 775 37.37 12.89 -11.76
C ASP A 775 36.67 12.45 -10.46
N VAL A 776 35.38 12.07 -10.56
CA VAL A 776 34.60 11.50 -9.45
C VAL A 776 33.71 10.36 -9.94
N ARG A 777 34.10 9.11 -9.63
CA ARG A 777 33.29 7.87 -9.66
C ARG A 777 32.12 7.87 -10.67
N ASP A 778 32.33 7.37 -11.89
CA ASP A 778 31.39 7.06 -13.01
C ASP A 778 29.89 6.79 -12.68
N LEU A 779 29.56 6.24 -11.50
CA LEU A 779 28.21 5.90 -11.05
C LEU A 779 27.80 6.47 -9.66
N VAL A 780 28.62 7.33 -9.04
CA VAL A 780 28.33 7.93 -7.71
C VAL A 780 28.75 9.40 -7.65
N ARG A 781 27.80 10.32 -7.49
CA ARG A 781 28.08 11.74 -7.19
C ARG A 781 28.09 11.99 -5.69
N GLY A 782 29.02 12.83 -5.23
CA GLY A 782 29.18 13.21 -3.82
C GLY A 782 30.61 12.97 -3.28
N PRO A 783 30.80 12.96 -1.94
CA PRO A 783 29.77 13.22 -0.93
C PRO A 783 29.26 14.67 -1.02
N PHE A 784 28.00 14.84 -0.66
CA PHE A 784 27.34 16.12 -0.49
C PHE A 784 26.81 16.23 0.94
N LEU A 785 26.63 17.45 1.43
CA LEU A 785 26.03 17.70 2.74
C LEU A 785 24.61 18.27 2.58
N THR A 786 23.68 17.83 3.41
CA THR A 786 22.39 18.53 3.61
C THR A 786 22.07 18.65 5.08
N ARG A 787 21.55 19.81 5.50
CA ARG A 787 21.01 20.02 6.86
C ARG A 787 19.80 19.15 7.17
N ASP A 788 19.10 18.69 6.12
CA ASP A 788 17.92 17.84 6.24
C ASP A 788 17.72 17.05 4.94
N LEU A 789 17.59 15.72 5.06
CA LEU A 789 17.31 14.83 3.92
C LEU A 789 15.96 15.15 3.23
N ARG A 790 15.04 15.80 3.95
CA ARG A 790 13.74 16.27 3.40
C ARG A 790 13.88 17.35 2.34
N LEU A 791 15.05 18.00 2.23
CA LEU A 791 15.33 19.01 1.20
C LEU A 791 15.73 18.38 -0.16
N LEU A 792 16.09 17.10 -0.19
CA LEU A 792 16.51 16.40 -1.42
C LEU A 792 15.32 15.94 -2.28
N GLY A 793 14.10 15.96 -1.73
CA GLY A 793 12.92 15.39 -2.37
C GLY A 793 12.94 13.86 -2.42
N ILE A 794 12.08 13.28 -3.27
CA ILE A 794 12.01 11.84 -3.51
C ILE A 794 12.84 11.52 -4.77
N PRO A 795 13.88 10.67 -4.69
CA PRO A 795 14.72 10.33 -5.83
C PRO A 795 13.96 9.55 -6.90
N ALA A 796 14.38 9.66 -8.16
CA ALA A 796 13.73 9.04 -9.31
C ALA A 796 13.75 7.50 -9.20
N PRO A 797 12.59 6.83 -8.93
CA PRO A 797 12.60 5.41 -8.59
C PRO A 797 13.15 4.55 -9.73
N GLY A 798 14.14 3.70 -9.41
CA GLY A 798 14.81 2.84 -10.39
C GLY A 798 15.82 3.55 -11.31
N ARG A 799 16.09 4.85 -11.13
CA ARG A 799 17.14 5.58 -11.87
C ARG A 799 18.22 6.15 -10.96
N THR A 800 17.86 6.62 -9.76
CA THR A 800 18.80 7.17 -8.79
C THR A 800 18.46 6.69 -7.40
N ALA A 801 19.47 6.27 -6.64
CA ALA A 801 19.37 6.04 -5.20
C ALA A 801 20.08 7.17 -4.43
N ILE A 802 19.54 7.55 -3.28
CA ILE A 802 20.25 8.39 -2.31
C ILE A 802 20.74 7.47 -1.20
N VAL A 803 22.06 7.38 -1.03
CA VAL A 803 22.68 6.71 0.12
C VAL A 803 23.17 7.79 1.07
N HIS A 804 22.80 7.71 2.35
CA HIS A 804 23.15 8.71 3.35
C HIS A 804 23.74 8.10 4.62
N THR A 805 24.44 8.93 5.39
CA THR A 805 24.95 8.60 6.73
C THR A 805 24.95 9.85 7.60
N ARG A 806 24.87 9.64 8.91
CA ARG A 806 24.95 10.64 9.97
C ARG A 806 26.08 10.23 10.93
N PRO A 807 26.59 11.11 11.80
CA PRO A 807 27.61 10.74 12.80
C PRO A 807 27.25 9.51 13.64
N ASP A 808 25.94 9.29 13.87
CA ASP A 808 25.36 8.21 14.67
C ASP A 808 24.73 7.06 13.84
N CYS A 809 24.88 7.04 12.51
CA CYS A 809 24.19 6.09 11.63
C CYS A 809 25.10 5.51 10.52
N PRO A 810 25.03 4.19 10.22
CA PRO A 810 25.71 3.59 9.06
C PRO A 810 25.24 4.17 7.72
N LEU A 811 25.94 3.83 6.63
CA LEU A 811 25.45 4.07 5.27
C LEU A 811 24.11 3.37 5.07
N THR A 812 23.08 4.15 4.81
CA THR A 812 21.68 3.72 4.74
C THR A 812 21.06 4.24 3.45
N LEU A 813 20.23 3.42 2.81
CA LEU A 813 19.48 3.79 1.62
C LEU A 813 18.25 4.62 2.02
N LEU A 814 18.04 5.76 1.38
CA LEU A 814 16.81 6.54 1.52
C LEU A 814 15.64 5.77 0.88
N ASP A 815 14.72 5.25 1.70
CA ASP A 815 13.55 4.50 1.22
C ASP A 815 12.66 5.41 0.33
N PRO A 816 12.41 5.10 -0.94
CA PRO A 816 11.55 5.92 -1.80
C PRO A 816 10.05 5.87 -1.43
N VAL A 817 9.63 4.94 -0.55
CA VAL A 817 8.25 4.77 -0.06
C VAL A 817 8.05 5.49 1.28
N LEU A 818 9.01 5.35 2.21
CA LEU A 818 9.03 6.00 3.52
C LEU A 818 10.34 6.76 3.76
N PRO A 819 10.67 7.81 2.96
CA PRO A 819 11.99 8.45 2.97
C PRO A 819 12.35 9.13 4.28
N TYR A 820 11.37 9.39 5.15
CA TYR A 820 11.56 10.12 6.40
C TYR A 820 10.92 9.38 7.56
N ASP A 821 11.71 8.51 8.21
CA ASP A 821 11.47 8.13 9.60
C ASP A 821 11.18 9.38 10.45
N GLY A 822 10.28 9.26 11.44
CA GLY A 822 9.89 10.35 12.35
C GLY A 822 10.97 10.84 13.32
N ARG A 823 12.26 10.58 13.04
CA ARG A 823 13.41 11.16 13.73
C ARG A 823 13.47 12.68 13.44
N PRO A 824 14.05 13.50 14.33
CA PRO A 824 14.24 14.92 14.05
C PRO A 824 15.17 15.12 12.84
N PRO A 825 15.04 16.25 12.11
CA PRO A 825 16.01 16.62 11.09
C PRO A 825 17.39 16.78 11.75
N ARG A 826 18.40 16.24 11.08
CA ARG A 826 19.82 16.32 11.44
C ARG A 826 20.61 16.37 10.15
N THR A 827 21.71 17.14 10.16
CA THR A 827 22.63 17.22 9.03
C THR A 827 23.18 15.83 8.69
N ALA A 828 23.21 15.51 7.41
CA ALA A 828 23.56 14.20 6.88
C ALA A 828 24.45 14.35 5.64
N THR A 829 25.43 13.46 5.52
CA THR A 829 26.20 13.30 4.28
C THR A 829 25.47 12.34 3.37
N TYR A 830 25.32 12.68 2.09
CA TYR A 830 24.65 11.86 1.10
C TYR A 830 25.44 11.71 -0.20
N TYR A 831 25.07 10.67 -0.94
CA TYR A 831 25.60 10.30 -2.24
C TYR A 831 24.42 10.05 -3.18
N GLU A 832 24.52 10.51 -4.42
CA GLU A 832 23.61 10.13 -5.49
C GLU A 832 24.23 8.96 -6.27
N VAL A 833 23.52 7.85 -6.39
CA VAL A 833 24.00 6.64 -7.06
C VAL A 833 23.16 6.38 -8.31
N ASP A 834 23.82 6.30 -9.46
CA ASP A 834 23.18 5.98 -10.74
C ASP A 834 22.82 4.49 -10.80
N LEU A 835 21.54 4.19 -11.00
CA LEU A 835 20.99 2.84 -11.10
C LEU A 835 20.77 2.40 -12.55
N THR A 836 21.02 3.29 -13.52
CA THR A 836 20.78 2.99 -14.93
C THR A 836 21.70 1.87 -15.44
N PRO A 837 21.22 0.96 -16.30
CA PRO A 837 22.08 -0.01 -16.96
C PRO A 837 23.08 0.70 -17.87
N ARG A 838 24.36 0.56 -17.57
CA ARG A 838 25.47 0.94 -18.47
C ARG A 838 25.90 -0.29 -19.25
N HIS A 839 26.48 -0.08 -20.43
CA HIS A 839 27.10 -1.14 -21.22
C HIS A 839 28.48 -0.72 -21.71
N THR A 840 29.30 -1.71 -22.07
CA THR A 840 30.42 -1.54 -23.00
C THR A 840 30.56 -2.79 -23.85
N ALA A 841 31.13 -2.66 -25.04
CA ALA A 841 31.39 -3.77 -25.93
C ALA A 841 32.79 -3.60 -26.54
N ASP A 842 33.67 -4.57 -26.30
CA ASP A 842 35.09 -4.51 -26.65
C ASP A 842 35.59 -5.82 -27.29
N ARG A 843 36.73 -5.76 -28.00
CA ARG A 843 37.35 -6.90 -28.66
C ARG A 843 38.66 -7.29 -27.96
N ILE A 844 38.63 -8.39 -27.22
CA ILE A 844 39.79 -8.89 -26.45
C ILE A 844 40.44 -10.11 -27.11
N SER A 845 41.75 -10.22 -26.94
CA SER A 845 42.56 -11.36 -27.38
C SER A 845 42.75 -12.33 -26.21
N LEU A 846 42.44 -13.62 -26.42
CA LEU A 846 42.50 -14.67 -25.40
C LEU A 846 43.40 -15.85 -25.82
N PRO A 847 44.23 -16.41 -24.92
CA PRO A 847 45.15 -17.52 -25.22
C PRO A 847 44.40 -18.85 -25.42
N SER A 848 44.97 -19.77 -26.20
CA SER A 848 44.48 -21.14 -26.35
C SER A 848 45.40 -22.18 -25.70
N SER A 849 45.04 -23.46 -25.76
CA SER A 849 45.90 -24.59 -25.34
C SER A 849 47.07 -24.89 -26.30
N GLY A 850 47.59 -23.89 -27.01
CA GLY A 850 48.62 -24.05 -28.05
C GLY A 850 49.09 -22.70 -28.61
N LYS A 851 49.83 -22.72 -29.73
CA LYS A 851 50.46 -21.52 -30.33
C LYS A 851 49.50 -20.49 -30.98
N GLY A 852 48.19 -20.74 -30.97
CA GLY A 852 47.20 -19.85 -31.59
C GLY A 852 46.32 -19.12 -30.56
N VAL A 853 45.46 -18.23 -31.06
CA VAL A 853 44.75 -17.21 -30.27
C VAL A 853 43.26 -17.22 -30.63
N PHE A 854 42.40 -16.90 -29.64
CA PHE A 854 41.00 -16.58 -29.88
C PHE A 854 40.80 -15.07 -29.93
N THR A 855 40.11 -14.58 -30.96
CA THR A 855 39.57 -13.22 -30.97
C THR A 855 38.17 -13.25 -30.37
N ALA A 856 37.96 -12.53 -29.28
CA ALA A 856 36.70 -12.47 -28.57
C ALA A 856 36.02 -11.11 -28.78
N ALA A 857 34.73 -11.11 -29.13
CA ALA A 857 33.85 -9.97 -28.87
C ALA A 857 33.23 -10.18 -27.50
N ALA A 858 33.33 -9.18 -26.64
CA ALA A 858 32.82 -9.19 -25.28
C ALA A 858 31.80 -8.06 -25.10
N GLU A 859 30.56 -8.43 -24.83
CA GLU A 859 29.47 -7.51 -24.50
C GLU A 859 29.23 -7.58 -22.99
N LEU A 860 29.40 -6.43 -22.31
CA LEU A 860 29.25 -6.27 -20.86
C LEU A 860 28.12 -5.29 -20.58
N THR A 861 27.16 -5.66 -19.74
CA THR A 861 26.11 -4.75 -19.24
C THR A 861 26.05 -4.84 -17.73
N TRP A 862 26.07 -3.71 -17.03
CA TRP A 862 26.03 -3.66 -15.57
C TRP A 862 25.10 -2.56 -15.06
N ARG A 863 24.60 -2.76 -13.84
CA ARG A 863 23.82 -1.77 -13.09
C ARG A 863 24.12 -1.91 -11.61
N VAL A 864 23.99 -0.81 -10.86
CA VAL A 864 24.00 -0.89 -9.39
C VAL A 864 22.70 -1.55 -8.92
N HIS A 865 22.85 -2.59 -8.10
CA HIS A 865 21.76 -3.32 -7.46
C HIS A 865 21.72 -3.05 -5.94
N ASP A 866 22.89 -2.98 -5.31
CA ASP A 866 23.05 -2.53 -3.93
C ASP A 866 23.87 -1.22 -3.92
N PRO A 867 23.18 -0.06 -3.77
CA PRO A 867 23.84 1.24 -3.70
C PRO A 867 24.72 1.42 -2.46
N VAL A 868 24.40 0.76 -1.35
CA VAL A 868 25.12 0.90 -0.07
C VAL A 868 26.47 0.20 -0.18
N ALA A 869 26.49 -1.07 -0.61
CA ALA A 869 27.72 -1.81 -0.88
C ALA A 869 28.59 -1.11 -1.94
N PHE A 870 27.98 -0.59 -3.00
CA PHE A 870 28.70 0.08 -4.08
C PHE A 870 29.34 1.42 -3.64
N VAL A 871 28.63 2.25 -2.86
CA VAL A 871 29.18 3.49 -2.27
C VAL A 871 30.32 3.18 -1.29
N ARG A 872 30.16 2.15 -0.45
CA ARG A 872 31.16 1.68 0.52
C ARG A 872 32.41 1.10 -0.16
N ALA A 873 32.27 0.37 -1.25
CA ALA A 873 33.39 -0.22 -2.01
C ALA A 873 34.30 0.81 -2.70
N GLN A 874 33.87 2.08 -2.78
CA GLN A 874 34.63 3.19 -3.36
C GLN A 874 35.15 2.96 -4.78
N ALA A 875 34.45 2.15 -5.58
CA ALA A 875 34.93 1.71 -6.89
C ALA A 875 35.04 2.86 -7.91
N THR A 876 36.16 2.88 -8.64
CA THR A 876 36.48 3.82 -9.72
C THR A 876 36.84 3.04 -10.99
N GLY A 877 36.56 3.59 -12.18
CA GLY A 877 36.90 2.94 -13.45
C GLY A 877 36.20 1.60 -13.67
N VAL A 878 34.90 1.51 -13.35
CA VAL A 878 34.11 0.26 -13.40
C VAL A 878 34.23 -0.50 -14.73
N PRO A 879 34.13 0.13 -15.93
CA PRO A 879 34.27 -0.59 -17.20
C PRO A 879 35.62 -1.31 -17.31
N GLY A 880 36.71 -0.63 -16.94
CA GLY A 880 38.07 -1.19 -16.98
C GLY A 880 38.27 -2.35 -16.00
N ARG A 881 37.72 -2.26 -14.78
CA ARG A 881 37.79 -3.37 -13.80
C ARG A 881 37.03 -4.61 -14.27
N LEU A 882 35.83 -4.44 -14.85
CA LEU A 882 35.05 -5.55 -15.38
C LEU A 882 35.73 -6.19 -16.60
N LEU A 883 36.28 -5.38 -17.51
CA LEU A 883 37.01 -5.85 -18.69
C LEU A 883 38.32 -6.58 -18.32
N ALA A 884 39.08 -6.06 -17.36
CA ALA A 884 40.31 -6.70 -16.88
C ALA A 884 40.02 -8.07 -16.26
N HIS A 885 39.02 -8.15 -15.37
CA HIS A 885 38.61 -9.41 -14.76
C HIS A 885 38.06 -10.42 -15.78
N LEU A 886 37.25 -9.97 -16.74
CA LEU A 886 36.79 -10.81 -17.85
C LEU A 886 37.97 -11.39 -18.63
N ARG A 887 38.98 -10.58 -18.94
CA ARG A 887 40.18 -11.01 -19.67
C ARG A 887 40.97 -12.07 -18.90
N GLU A 888 41.12 -11.90 -17.59
CA GLU A 888 41.79 -12.86 -16.70
C GLU A 888 41.00 -14.17 -16.59
N ALA A 889 39.73 -14.10 -16.18
CA ALA A 889 38.87 -15.27 -15.99
C ALA A 889 38.67 -16.07 -17.29
N ALA A 890 38.37 -15.41 -18.41
CA ALA A 890 38.25 -16.08 -19.69
C ALA A 890 39.58 -16.70 -20.15
N SER A 891 40.72 -16.04 -19.90
CA SER A 891 42.04 -16.60 -20.23
C SER A 891 42.38 -17.87 -19.45
N LEU A 892 41.87 -18.05 -18.23
CA LEU A 892 42.04 -19.31 -17.49
C LEU A 892 41.29 -20.44 -18.20
N VAL A 893 40.04 -20.20 -18.61
CA VAL A 893 39.21 -21.19 -19.31
C VAL A 893 39.77 -21.52 -20.70
N THR A 894 40.10 -20.52 -21.52
CA THR A 894 40.50 -20.75 -22.92
C THR A 894 41.86 -21.46 -23.06
N ARG A 895 42.75 -21.38 -22.06
CA ARG A 895 44.01 -22.17 -22.00
C ARG A 895 43.78 -23.69 -22.01
N HIS A 896 42.60 -24.17 -21.62
CA HIS A 896 42.27 -25.60 -21.66
C HIS A 896 41.60 -26.04 -22.98
N HIS A 897 41.43 -25.12 -23.95
CA HIS A 897 40.80 -25.41 -25.24
C HIS A 897 41.68 -25.03 -26.42
N SER A 898 41.76 -25.92 -27.42
CA SER A 898 42.49 -25.65 -28.66
C SER A 898 41.68 -24.76 -29.59
N VAL A 899 42.35 -23.95 -30.42
CA VAL A 899 41.75 -22.99 -31.37
C VAL A 899 40.67 -23.62 -32.27
N ARG A 900 40.83 -24.90 -32.64
CA ARG A 900 39.85 -25.68 -33.43
C ARG A 900 38.55 -26.02 -32.69
N ARG A 901 38.40 -25.66 -31.41
CA ARG A 901 37.22 -25.92 -30.56
C ARG A 901 36.58 -24.64 -30.01
N ALA A 902 36.61 -23.53 -30.76
CA ALA A 902 36.08 -22.22 -30.38
C ALA A 902 34.67 -22.27 -29.75
N ALA A 903 33.71 -22.96 -30.38
CA ALA A 903 32.34 -23.09 -29.84
C ALA A 903 32.25 -23.87 -28.52
N GLY A 904 33.23 -24.74 -28.21
CA GLY A 904 33.35 -25.40 -26.91
C GLY A 904 33.92 -24.45 -25.85
N ALA A 905 34.99 -23.73 -26.20
CA ALA A 905 35.59 -22.72 -25.33
C ALA A 905 34.60 -21.59 -24.98
N GLN A 906 33.81 -21.13 -25.96
CA GLN A 906 32.81 -20.08 -25.76
C GLN A 906 31.72 -20.50 -24.76
N ARG A 907 31.23 -21.75 -24.84
CA ARG A 907 30.28 -22.29 -23.86
C ARG A 907 30.91 -22.40 -22.47
N ALA A 908 32.18 -22.81 -22.38
CA ALA A 908 32.87 -22.89 -21.10
C ALA A 908 33.09 -21.51 -20.45
N VAL A 909 33.48 -20.49 -21.23
CA VAL A 909 33.64 -19.10 -20.76
C VAL A 909 32.29 -18.55 -20.26
N ASN A 910 31.24 -18.59 -21.10
CA ASN A 910 29.93 -18.05 -20.75
C ASN A 910 29.23 -18.80 -19.60
N ALA A 911 29.67 -20.02 -19.26
CA ALA A 911 29.15 -20.80 -18.13
C ALA A 911 29.92 -20.59 -16.81
N GLN A 912 31.13 -20.00 -16.84
CA GLN A 912 31.99 -19.83 -15.67
C GLN A 912 32.13 -18.37 -15.20
N LEU A 913 31.73 -17.41 -16.02
CA LEU A 913 31.61 -15.99 -15.63
C LEU A 913 30.40 -15.79 -14.72
N GLY A 914 30.60 -15.29 -13.50
CA GLY A 914 29.50 -15.11 -12.54
C GLY A 914 29.87 -14.45 -11.21
N ARG A 915 31.13 -14.54 -10.76
CA ARG A 915 31.68 -13.66 -9.72
C ARG A 915 32.31 -12.44 -10.40
N TRP A 916 32.14 -11.26 -9.81
CA TRP A 916 32.65 -9.99 -10.37
C TRP A 916 33.32 -9.16 -9.27
N PRO A 917 34.37 -8.36 -9.58
CA PRO A 917 35.26 -7.76 -8.59
C PRO A 917 34.73 -6.45 -7.96
N VAL A 918 33.47 -6.08 -8.21
CA VAL A 918 32.89 -4.80 -7.76
C VAL A 918 31.62 -5.08 -6.95
N PRO A 919 31.65 -4.90 -5.61
CA PRO A 919 30.48 -5.10 -4.77
C PRO A 919 29.27 -4.25 -5.18
N GLY A 920 28.08 -4.81 -5.05
CA GLY A 920 26.81 -4.13 -5.30
C GLY A 920 26.40 -3.98 -6.78
N LEU A 921 27.23 -4.40 -7.75
CA LEU A 921 26.83 -4.48 -9.16
C LEU A 921 26.14 -5.80 -9.49
N THR A 922 25.09 -5.74 -10.32
CA THR A 922 24.70 -6.86 -11.18
C THR A 922 25.37 -6.67 -12.53
N VAL A 923 26.09 -7.69 -13.01
CA VAL A 923 26.80 -7.68 -14.31
C VAL A 923 26.35 -8.89 -15.13
N SER A 924 25.91 -8.67 -16.36
CA SER A 924 25.79 -9.69 -17.39
C SER A 924 26.93 -9.55 -18.41
N CYS A 925 27.40 -10.69 -18.92
CA CYS A 925 28.43 -10.75 -19.93
C CYS A 925 28.07 -11.79 -20.99
N ALA A 926 28.23 -11.44 -22.26
CA ALA A 926 28.17 -12.36 -23.38
C ALA A 926 29.49 -12.30 -24.15
N VAL A 927 30.16 -13.45 -24.30
CA VAL A 927 31.38 -13.58 -25.08
C VAL A 927 31.11 -14.40 -26.34
N THR A 928 31.57 -13.91 -27.48
CA THR A 928 31.62 -14.62 -28.77
C THR A 928 33.07 -14.84 -29.19
N LEU A 929 33.48 -16.09 -29.44
CA LEU A 929 34.86 -16.44 -29.78
C LEU A 929 34.99 -16.89 -31.24
N ALA A 930 35.86 -16.24 -32.00
CA ALA A 930 36.39 -16.76 -33.26
C ALA A 930 37.84 -17.21 -33.09
N PRO A 931 38.29 -18.25 -33.81
CA PRO A 931 39.71 -18.56 -33.93
C PRO A 931 40.45 -17.50 -34.77
N ASP A 932 41.77 -17.39 -34.58
CA ASP A 932 42.68 -16.51 -35.32
C ASP A 932 42.57 -16.57 -36.87
N TYR A 933 42.21 -17.71 -37.45
CA TYR A 933 42.01 -17.87 -38.90
C TYR A 933 40.59 -17.56 -39.42
N ALA A 934 39.65 -17.19 -38.55
CA ALA A 934 38.28 -16.84 -38.94
C ALA A 934 38.07 -15.31 -38.91
N PRO A 935 37.07 -14.76 -39.62
CA PRO A 935 36.72 -13.35 -39.49
C PRO A 935 36.45 -13.00 -38.02
N PRO A 936 37.01 -11.89 -37.50
CA PRO A 936 36.86 -11.53 -36.10
C PRO A 936 35.38 -11.23 -35.80
N PRO A 937 34.86 -11.66 -34.63
CA PRO A 937 33.44 -11.50 -34.32
C PRO A 937 33.06 -10.02 -34.30
N GLU A 938 31.89 -9.71 -34.85
CA GLU A 938 31.31 -8.38 -34.76
C GLU A 938 31.08 -8.03 -33.30
N VAL A 939 31.56 -6.85 -32.90
CA VAL A 939 31.24 -6.28 -31.59
C VAL A 939 29.89 -5.61 -31.75
N ARG A 940 28.80 -6.25 -31.29
CA ARG A 940 27.48 -5.63 -31.32
C ARG A 940 27.41 -4.55 -30.26
N ARG A 941 27.77 -3.33 -30.67
CA ARG A 941 27.23 -2.15 -30.02
C ARG A 941 25.70 -2.26 -30.11
N PRO A 942 24.93 -2.16 -29.01
CA PRO A 942 23.50 -1.89 -29.13
C PRO A 942 23.34 -0.62 -29.98
N ALA A 943 22.26 -0.55 -30.76
CA ALA A 943 22.02 0.63 -31.59
C ALA A 943 21.89 1.87 -30.69
N GLY A 944 22.95 2.68 -30.64
CA GLY A 944 22.85 4.04 -30.12
C GLY A 944 21.74 4.76 -30.88
N PRO A 945 20.92 5.58 -30.21
CA PRO A 945 19.68 6.07 -30.79
C PRO A 945 19.96 6.82 -32.09
N SER A 946 19.60 6.22 -33.22
CA SER A 946 19.63 6.83 -34.55
C SER A 946 18.44 7.78 -34.74
N ALA A 947 18.29 8.66 -33.75
CA ALA A 947 17.37 9.78 -33.74
C ALA A 947 18.14 11.04 -34.16
N ARG A 948 17.43 12.05 -34.69
CA ARG A 948 17.95 13.42 -34.56
C ARG A 948 18.11 13.73 -33.07
N PRO A 949 19.20 14.37 -32.62
CA PRO A 949 19.35 14.73 -31.22
C PRO A 949 18.12 15.52 -30.76
N LEU A 950 17.61 15.22 -29.55
CA LEU A 950 16.36 15.79 -29.03
C LEU A 950 16.37 17.34 -29.01
N GLN A 951 17.58 17.92 -28.97
CA GLN A 951 17.83 19.35 -29.12
C GLN A 951 17.35 19.89 -30.49
N GLU A 952 17.69 19.27 -31.62
CA GLU A 952 17.18 19.65 -32.95
C GLU A 952 15.66 19.53 -33.04
N LEU A 953 15.11 18.43 -32.52
CA LEU A 953 13.67 18.17 -32.56
C LEU A 953 12.86 19.24 -31.83
N LEU A 954 13.39 19.77 -30.72
CA LEU A 954 12.77 20.85 -29.95
C LEU A 954 13.14 22.26 -30.46
N ALA A 955 14.37 22.47 -30.96
CA ALA A 955 14.85 23.75 -31.46
C ALA A 955 14.04 24.25 -32.66
N ASP A 956 13.71 23.35 -33.59
CA ASP A 956 12.84 23.62 -34.75
C ASP A 956 11.36 23.83 -34.37
N SER A 957 10.95 23.51 -33.13
CA SER A 957 9.53 23.45 -32.74
C SER A 957 9.04 24.74 -32.09
N GLU A 958 8.06 25.42 -32.67
CA GLU A 958 7.40 26.56 -32.05
C GLU A 958 6.38 26.14 -30.99
N THR A 959 5.78 24.95 -31.15
CA THR A 959 4.69 24.44 -30.30
C THR A 959 5.00 23.02 -29.83
N VAL A 960 4.91 22.78 -28.52
CA VAL A 960 5.06 21.45 -27.91
C VAL A 960 3.76 21.05 -27.23
N LEU A 961 3.13 20.00 -27.78
CA LEU A 961 1.95 19.38 -27.22
C LEU A 961 2.34 18.18 -26.35
N PHE A 962 1.58 17.97 -25.28
CA PHE A 962 1.72 16.83 -24.39
C PHE A 962 0.47 15.95 -24.44
N GLY A 963 0.65 14.64 -24.55
CA GLY A 963 -0.32 13.67 -24.07
C GLY A 963 -0.50 13.81 -22.55
N PHE A 964 -1.71 13.57 -22.05
CA PHE A 964 -1.96 13.74 -20.61
C PHE A 964 -1.54 12.51 -19.79
N ASP A 965 -2.12 11.34 -20.08
CA ASP A 965 -1.76 10.09 -19.42
C ASP A 965 -0.51 9.49 -20.06
N GLY A 966 0.51 9.21 -19.26
CA GLY A 966 1.87 8.92 -19.70
C GLY A 966 2.79 10.14 -19.59
N PRO A 967 2.69 11.20 -20.43
CA PRO A 967 3.62 12.32 -20.39
C PRO A 967 3.49 13.24 -19.17
N LEU A 968 2.29 13.70 -18.79
CA LEU A 968 2.14 14.62 -17.65
C LEU A 968 1.77 13.92 -16.34
N VAL A 969 0.83 12.99 -16.42
CA VAL A 969 0.22 12.29 -15.29
C VAL A 969 0.24 10.80 -15.58
N ARG A 970 0.13 9.95 -14.55
CA ARG A 970 -0.30 8.56 -14.72
C ARG A 970 -1.70 8.44 -14.14
N LEU A 971 -2.73 8.59 -14.99
CA LEU A 971 -4.13 8.59 -14.55
C LEU A 971 -4.55 7.18 -14.12
N PHE A 972 -4.15 6.16 -14.88
CA PHE A 972 -4.38 4.77 -14.51
C PHE A 972 -3.11 3.96 -14.21
N THR A 973 -3.20 3.11 -13.18
CA THR A 973 -2.26 2.00 -12.98
C THR A 973 -2.63 0.84 -13.91
N ALA A 974 -1.75 -0.13 -14.15
CA ALA A 974 -2.10 -1.29 -14.97
C ALA A 974 -3.31 -2.07 -14.41
N THR A 975 -3.46 -2.11 -13.09
CA THR A 975 -4.62 -2.70 -12.40
C THR A 975 -5.87 -1.85 -12.61
N THR A 976 -5.82 -0.55 -12.31
CA THR A 976 -7.01 0.32 -12.40
C THR A 976 -7.44 0.62 -13.83
N ALA A 977 -6.53 0.60 -14.81
CA ALA A 977 -6.86 0.61 -16.23
C ALA A 977 -7.65 -0.64 -16.63
N ARG A 978 -7.19 -1.83 -16.21
CA ARG A 978 -7.92 -3.08 -16.44
C ARG A 978 -9.28 -3.11 -15.76
N GLU A 979 -9.39 -2.57 -14.55
CA GLU A 979 -10.66 -2.49 -13.83
C GLU A 979 -11.64 -1.50 -14.48
N ALA A 980 -11.17 -0.33 -14.93
CA ALA A 980 -11.95 0.62 -15.71
C ALA A 980 -12.40 0.02 -17.07
N ALA A 981 -11.50 -0.67 -17.79
CA ALA A 981 -11.83 -1.34 -19.04
C ALA A 981 -12.89 -2.46 -18.85
N LEU A 982 -12.81 -3.22 -17.75
CA LEU A 982 -13.80 -4.23 -17.41
C LEU A 982 -15.16 -3.62 -17.01
N ASP A 983 -15.16 -2.44 -16.39
CA ASP A 983 -16.40 -1.71 -16.04
C ASP A 983 -17.10 -1.16 -17.30
N LEU A 984 -16.33 -0.62 -18.26
CA LEU A 984 -16.84 -0.23 -19.58
C LEU A 984 -17.37 -1.45 -20.35
N LEU A 985 -16.60 -2.55 -20.44
CA LEU A 985 -17.02 -3.77 -21.14
C LEU A 985 -18.27 -4.42 -20.51
N ARG A 986 -18.53 -4.18 -19.22
CA ARG A 986 -19.79 -4.58 -18.56
C ARG A 986 -20.96 -3.75 -19.07
N ILE A 987 -20.82 -2.43 -19.19
CA ILE A 987 -21.86 -1.56 -19.78
C ILE A 987 -22.14 -1.97 -21.23
N VAL A 988 -21.12 -2.29 -22.03
CA VAL A 988 -21.32 -2.83 -23.40
C VAL A 988 -22.13 -4.12 -23.36
N ALA A 989 -21.84 -5.04 -22.42
CA ALA A 989 -22.58 -6.29 -22.29
C ALA A 989 -24.03 -6.10 -21.80
N GLU A 990 -24.29 -5.09 -20.94
CA GLU A 990 -25.61 -4.71 -20.44
C GLU A 990 -26.47 -4.01 -21.52
N HIS A 991 -25.85 -3.24 -22.43
CA HIS A 991 -26.53 -2.49 -23.50
C HIS A 991 -26.47 -3.17 -24.89
N ARG A 992 -25.86 -4.36 -24.96
CA ARG A 992 -25.78 -5.21 -26.16
C ARG A 992 -27.17 -5.57 -26.67
N ASP A 993 -27.30 -5.78 -27.98
CA ASP A 993 -28.56 -6.28 -28.53
C ASP A 993 -28.85 -7.75 -28.15
N PRO A 994 -30.06 -8.06 -27.62
CA PRO A 994 -30.45 -9.43 -27.30
C PRO A 994 -30.37 -10.37 -28.51
N GLU A 995 -30.78 -9.92 -29.70
CA GLU A 995 -30.77 -10.76 -30.90
C GLU A 995 -29.33 -11.00 -31.39
N ASP A 996 -28.43 -10.00 -31.29
CA ASP A 996 -27.01 -10.22 -31.55
C ASP A 996 -26.41 -11.23 -30.57
N ALA A 997 -26.83 -11.20 -29.29
CA ALA A 997 -26.37 -12.14 -28.27
C ALA A 997 -26.84 -13.58 -28.52
N LEU A 998 -28.11 -13.75 -28.89
CA LEU A 998 -28.70 -15.05 -29.26
C LEU A 998 -28.12 -15.59 -30.58
N ALA A 999 -27.86 -14.72 -31.56
CA ALA A 999 -27.22 -15.06 -32.83
C ALA A 999 -25.70 -15.33 -32.71
N GLY A 1000 -25.13 -15.30 -31.49
CA GLY A 1000 -23.73 -15.68 -31.24
C GLY A 1000 -22.68 -14.75 -31.83
N ARG A 1001 -23.05 -13.53 -32.26
CA ARG A 1001 -22.13 -12.57 -32.88
C ARG A 1001 -21.01 -12.14 -31.90
N PRO A 1002 -19.79 -11.80 -32.37
CA PRO A 1002 -18.75 -11.25 -31.50
C PRO A 1002 -19.17 -9.91 -30.86
N LEU A 1003 -18.46 -9.50 -29.81
CA LEU A 1003 -18.55 -8.14 -29.26
C LEU A 1003 -17.62 -7.22 -30.05
N GLY A 1004 -18.16 -6.11 -30.54
CA GLY A 1004 -17.51 -5.28 -31.57
C GLY A 1004 -17.86 -5.77 -32.98
N GLY A 1005 -17.93 -4.82 -33.92
CA GLY A 1005 -18.42 -5.06 -35.29
C GLY A 1005 -17.52 -5.93 -36.18
N PRO A 1006 -17.83 -6.03 -37.49
CA PRO A 1006 -17.05 -6.82 -38.46
C PRO A 1006 -15.62 -6.28 -38.61
N GLY A 1007 -14.73 -6.80 -37.76
CA GLY A 1007 -13.36 -6.33 -37.55
C GLY A 1007 -12.81 -6.73 -36.18
N ALA A 1008 -13.68 -6.89 -35.17
CA ALA A 1008 -13.30 -7.39 -33.84
C ALA A 1008 -13.01 -8.91 -33.81
N ALA A 1009 -13.28 -9.63 -34.89
CA ALA A 1009 -13.12 -11.09 -35.04
C ALA A 1009 -11.63 -11.51 -35.18
N GLY A 1010 -10.84 -11.21 -34.16
CA GLY A 1010 -9.41 -11.52 -34.06
C GLY A 1010 -8.80 -11.05 -32.73
N ALA A 1011 -9.35 -10.00 -32.12
CA ALA A 1011 -8.96 -9.55 -30.78
C ALA A 1011 -9.65 -10.42 -29.71
N GLY A 1012 -8.93 -11.40 -29.18
CA GLY A 1012 -9.38 -12.18 -28.03
C GLY A 1012 -9.69 -11.31 -26.80
N ARG A 1013 -10.52 -11.83 -25.88
CA ARG A 1013 -11.00 -11.19 -24.62
C ARG A 1013 -9.90 -10.77 -23.62
N GLU A 1014 -8.63 -10.88 -24.00
CA GLU A 1014 -7.45 -10.55 -23.20
C GLU A 1014 -6.72 -9.27 -23.67
N LEU A 1015 -7.07 -8.71 -24.84
CA LEU A 1015 -6.32 -7.60 -25.48
C LEU A 1015 -6.63 -6.18 -24.96
N PHE A 1016 -7.72 -5.94 -24.23
CA PHE A 1016 -8.03 -4.59 -23.74
C PHE A 1016 -7.14 -4.22 -22.54
N VAL A 1017 -6.06 -3.49 -22.81
CA VAL A 1017 -5.09 -3.02 -21.80
C VAL A 1017 -5.52 -1.68 -21.18
N HIS A 1018 -6.16 -0.79 -21.94
CA HIS A 1018 -6.59 0.53 -21.48
C HIS A 1018 -8.10 0.78 -21.70
N PRO A 1019 -8.81 1.52 -20.82
CA PRO A 1019 -10.24 1.82 -21.00
C PRO A 1019 -10.51 2.66 -22.26
N LEU A 1020 -9.56 3.52 -22.68
CA LEU A 1020 -9.67 4.26 -23.94
C LEU A 1020 -9.73 3.34 -25.17
N ASP A 1021 -9.12 2.16 -25.12
CA ASP A 1021 -9.17 1.20 -26.24
C ASP A 1021 -10.56 0.57 -26.37
N VAL A 1022 -11.26 0.39 -25.24
CA VAL A 1022 -12.68 0.02 -25.24
C VAL A 1022 -13.51 1.14 -25.84
N LEU A 1023 -13.34 2.39 -25.38
CA LEU A 1023 -14.12 3.53 -25.89
C LEU A 1023 -13.90 3.75 -27.40
N ARG A 1024 -12.66 3.63 -27.89
CA ARG A 1024 -12.33 3.67 -29.33
C ARG A 1024 -13.02 2.55 -30.12
N THR A 1025 -13.03 1.33 -29.57
CA THR A 1025 -13.65 0.15 -30.24
C THR A 1025 -15.16 0.29 -30.38
N PHE A 1026 -15.82 0.95 -29.42
CA PHE A 1026 -17.27 1.18 -29.39
C PHE A 1026 -17.66 2.64 -29.70
N ALA A 1027 -16.76 3.42 -30.31
CA ALA A 1027 -16.97 4.83 -30.62
C ALA A 1027 -18.15 5.10 -31.58
N GLN A 1028 -18.47 4.12 -32.44
CA GLN A 1028 -19.57 4.16 -33.42
C GLN A 1028 -20.72 3.20 -33.04
N ASP A 1029 -20.70 2.66 -31.81
CA ASP A 1029 -21.75 1.79 -31.28
C ASP A 1029 -22.79 2.61 -30.50
N ARG A 1030 -24.02 2.11 -30.37
CA ARG A 1030 -25.09 2.76 -29.60
C ARG A 1030 -24.75 3.00 -28.13
N SER A 1031 -23.82 2.20 -27.57
CA SER A 1031 -23.31 2.37 -26.21
C SER A 1031 -22.24 3.47 -26.08
N GLY A 1032 -21.67 3.97 -27.18
CA GLY A 1032 -20.57 4.94 -27.20
C GLY A 1032 -20.73 6.13 -26.22
N PRO A 1033 -21.84 6.89 -26.27
CA PRO A 1033 -22.08 8.00 -25.34
C PRO A 1033 -22.14 7.56 -23.87
N ILE A 1034 -22.74 6.40 -23.58
CA ILE A 1034 -22.84 5.85 -22.21
C ILE A 1034 -21.46 5.44 -21.69
N LEU A 1035 -20.61 4.89 -22.56
CA LEU A 1035 -19.21 4.58 -22.25
C LEU A 1035 -18.37 5.84 -22.05
N ARG A 1036 -18.62 6.89 -22.83
CA ARG A 1036 -18.00 8.22 -22.71
C ARG A 1036 -18.26 8.79 -21.32
N ASP A 1037 -19.54 8.93 -20.96
CA ASP A 1037 -19.97 9.48 -19.67
C ASP A 1037 -19.48 8.63 -18.49
N ARG A 1038 -19.42 7.30 -18.65
CA ARG A 1038 -18.81 6.45 -17.62
C ARG A 1038 -17.32 6.69 -17.49
N LEU A 1039 -16.59 6.79 -18.59
CA LEU A 1039 -15.14 7.01 -18.56
C LEU A 1039 -14.79 8.38 -17.97
N ASP A 1040 -15.56 9.43 -18.27
CA ASP A 1040 -15.42 10.75 -17.64
C ASP A 1040 -15.47 10.65 -16.11
N HIS A 1041 -16.45 9.93 -15.56
CA HIS A 1041 -16.53 9.69 -14.12
C HIS A 1041 -15.34 8.88 -13.58
N LEU A 1042 -14.85 7.87 -14.31
CA LEU A 1042 -13.70 7.08 -13.89
C LEU A 1042 -12.39 7.90 -13.91
N GLU A 1043 -12.20 8.73 -14.94
CA GLU A 1043 -11.07 9.65 -15.08
C GLU A 1043 -11.10 10.74 -14.00
N LEU A 1044 -12.25 11.39 -13.78
CA LEU A 1044 -12.43 12.42 -12.74
C LEU A 1044 -12.21 11.91 -11.31
N ASN A 1045 -12.52 10.64 -11.06
CA ASN A 1045 -12.29 9.97 -9.78
C ASN A 1045 -10.84 9.49 -9.60
N ALA A 1046 -10.08 9.29 -10.69
CA ALA A 1046 -8.67 8.90 -10.62
C ALA A 1046 -7.73 10.08 -10.31
N VAL A 1047 -8.09 11.31 -10.73
CA VAL A 1047 -7.29 12.54 -10.56
C VAL A 1047 -6.65 12.73 -9.17
N PRO A 1048 -7.35 12.53 -8.02
CA PRO A 1048 -6.79 12.88 -6.69
C PRO A 1048 -5.61 12.03 -6.23
N ASP A 1049 -5.50 10.79 -6.70
CA ASP A 1049 -4.43 9.84 -6.33
C ASP A 1049 -3.50 9.50 -7.54
N ALA A 1050 -3.71 10.12 -8.70
CA ALA A 1050 -2.91 9.92 -9.91
C ALA A 1050 -1.48 10.49 -9.79
N PRO A 1051 -0.42 9.67 -9.78
CA PRO A 1051 0.95 10.16 -9.61
C PRO A 1051 1.44 10.87 -10.89
N ARG A 1052 1.99 12.07 -10.73
CA ARG A 1052 2.60 12.84 -11.83
C ARG A 1052 3.84 12.17 -12.41
N THR A 1053 4.11 12.44 -13.68
CA THR A 1053 5.36 12.04 -14.35
C THR A 1053 6.53 12.85 -13.79
N HIS A 1054 7.65 12.18 -13.51
CA HIS A 1054 8.85 12.86 -13.02
C HIS A 1054 9.31 13.94 -14.02
N HIS A 1055 9.70 15.11 -13.50
CA HIS A 1055 10.02 16.34 -14.24
C HIS A 1055 8.91 17.04 -15.07
N CYS A 1056 7.69 16.51 -15.23
CA CYS A 1056 6.70 17.12 -16.17
C CYS A 1056 6.45 18.63 -15.94
N VAL A 1057 6.25 19.06 -14.69
CA VAL A 1057 6.06 20.47 -14.30
C VAL A 1057 7.26 21.34 -14.67
N VAL A 1058 8.48 20.80 -14.51
CA VAL A 1058 9.73 21.52 -14.79
C VAL A 1058 9.95 21.63 -16.30
N LEU A 1059 9.66 20.58 -17.06
CA LEU A 1059 9.74 20.57 -18.52
C LEU A 1059 8.73 21.54 -19.15
N VAL A 1060 7.46 21.51 -18.73
CA VAL A 1060 6.43 22.43 -19.24
C VAL A 1060 6.80 23.89 -18.98
N ARG A 1061 7.33 24.21 -17.80
CA ARG A 1061 7.84 25.56 -17.50
C ARG A 1061 9.07 25.90 -18.33
N THR A 1062 10.09 25.05 -18.35
CA THR A 1062 11.33 25.28 -19.14
C THR A 1062 11.02 25.53 -20.63
N LEU A 1063 10.12 24.75 -21.25
CA LEU A 1063 9.72 24.98 -22.64
C LEU A 1063 9.04 26.34 -22.85
N HIS A 1064 8.16 26.74 -21.93
CA HIS A 1064 7.53 28.06 -21.95
C HIS A 1064 8.54 29.20 -21.73
N ASP A 1065 9.45 29.04 -20.76
CA ASP A 1065 10.51 30.00 -20.44
C ASP A 1065 11.50 30.16 -21.62
N ARG A 1066 11.61 29.14 -22.49
CA ARG A 1066 12.35 29.17 -23.78
C ARG A 1066 11.46 29.52 -24.98
N GLY A 1067 10.37 30.26 -24.74
CA GLY A 1067 9.51 30.86 -25.75
C GLY A 1067 8.59 29.91 -26.52
N ARG A 1068 8.53 28.62 -26.16
CA ARG A 1068 7.73 27.63 -26.90
C ARG A 1068 6.28 27.65 -26.43
N ARG A 1069 5.32 27.50 -27.35
CA ARG A 1069 3.89 27.39 -27.02
C ARG A 1069 3.63 25.99 -26.46
N VAL A 1070 3.16 25.87 -25.22
CA VAL A 1070 2.98 24.56 -24.56
C VAL A 1070 1.51 24.25 -24.36
N GLY A 1071 1.06 23.04 -24.69
CA GLY A 1071 -0.34 22.65 -24.56
C GLY A 1071 -0.54 21.17 -24.27
N VAL A 1072 -1.78 20.77 -24.02
CA VAL A 1072 -2.18 19.37 -23.76
C VAL A 1072 -3.21 18.94 -24.80
N ALA A 1073 -3.01 17.79 -25.43
CA ALA A 1073 -3.97 17.18 -26.34
C ALA A 1073 -4.13 15.70 -25.98
N THR A 1074 -5.35 15.28 -25.66
CA THR A 1074 -5.58 13.96 -25.03
C THR A 1074 -7.00 13.43 -25.21
N ASP A 1075 -7.15 12.12 -25.19
CA ASP A 1075 -8.45 11.41 -25.12
C ASP A 1075 -9.01 11.30 -23.68
N VAL A 1076 -8.36 11.91 -22.69
CA VAL A 1076 -8.94 12.12 -21.36
C VAL A 1076 -9.89 13.32 -21.38
N CYS A 1077 -10.96 13.31 -20.59
CA CYS A 1077 -11.91 14.42 -20.56
C CYS A 1077 -11.28 15.73 -20.02
N ALA A 1078 -11.63 16.86 -20.63
CA ALA A 1078 -11.05 18.15 -20.26
C ALA A 1078 -11.22 18.49 -18.76
N PRO A 1079 -12.37 18.23 -18.11
CA PRO A 1079 -12.54 18.46 -16.67
C PRO A 1079 -11.53 17.70 -15.78
N ALA A 1080 -11.15 16.48 -16.14
CA ALA A 1080 -10.13 15.71 -15.40
C ALA A 1080 -8.73 16.30 -15.59
N VAL A 1081 -8.39 16.73 -16.81
CA VAL A 1081 -7.12 17.40 -17.11
C VAL A 1081 -7.00 18.72 -16.32
N HIS A 1082 -8.03 19.57 -16.39
CA HIS A 1082 -8.04 20.84 -15.65
C HIS A 1082 -7.92 20.63 -14.14
N ARG A 1083 -8.74 19.76 -13.54
CA ARG A 1083 -8.70 19.46 -12.09
C ARG A 1083 -7.32 18.95 -11.64
N CYS A 1084 -6.61 18.20 -12.48
CA CYS A 1084 -5.28 17.70 -12.14
C CYS A 1084 -4.20 18.80 -12.22
N LEU A 1085 -4.25 19.66 -13.25
CA LEU A 1085 -3.20 20.65 -13.53
C LEU A 1085 -3.40 22.00 -12.82
N GLU A 1086 -4.63 22.33 -12.40
CA GLU A 1086 -5.00 23.55 -11.68
C GLU A 1086 -4.07 23.84 -10.49
N SER A 1087 -3.82 22.82 -9.67
CA SER A 1087 -2.96 22.93 -8.46
C SER A 1087 -1.50 23.28 -8.73
N TYR A 1088 -1.05 23.24 -10.00
CA TYR A 1088 0.35 23.51 -10.40
C TYR A 1088 0.53 24.77 -11.25
N ARG A 1089 -0.58 25.41 -11.67
CA ARG A 1089 -0.60 26.65 -12.48
C ARG A 1089 0.42 26.60 -13.63
N LEU A 1090 0.28 25.61 -14.52
CA LEU A 1090 1.19 25.42 -15.65
C LEU A 1090 0.92 26.45 -16.76
N PRO A 1091 1.96 27.03 -17.39
CA PRO A 1091 1.81 28.00 -18.47
C PRO A 1091 1.46 27.31 -19.81
N LEU A 1092 0.22 26.82 -19.91
CA LEU A 1092 -0.28 26.11 -21.09
C LEU A 1092 -0.78 27.11 -22.15
N THR A 1093 0.14 27.83 -22.78
CA THR A 1093 -0.15 28.86 -23.80
C THR A 1093 -0.80 28.34 -25.09
N ALA A 1094 -0.77 27.03 -25.35
CA ALA A 1094 -1.52 26.36 -26.41
C ALA A 1094 -2.82 25.70 -25.92
N GLY A 1095 -3.17 25.85 -24.63
CA GLY A 1095 -4.43 25.38 -24.05
C GLY A 1095 -4.47 23.89 -23.70
N VAL A 1096 -5.69 23.41 -23.41
CA VAL A 1096 -6.03 22.03 -23.05
C VAL A 1096 -7.13 21.53 -23.99
N HIS A 1097 -6.87 20.45 -24.71
CA HIS A 1097 -7.74 19.87 -25.73
C HIS A 1097 -8.10 18.43 -25.30
N GLY A 1098 -9.09 18.34 -24.40
CA GLY A 1098 -9.62 17.08 -23.86
C GLY A 1098 -10.81 16.53 -24.66
N ARG A 1099 -11.29 15.34 -24.30
CA ARG A 1099 -12.26 14.53 -25.07
C ARG A 1099 -13.59 15.20 -25.42
N ASP A 1100 -13.76 15.48 -26.72
CA ASP A 1100 -14.96 16.03 -27.35
C ASP A 1100 -16.17 15.07 -27.32
N ASP A 1101 -17.33 15.54 -27.79
CA ASP A 1101 -18.58 14.76 -27.85
C ASP A 1101 -18.56 13.71 -28.98
N ASP A 1102 -17.96 14.04 -30.13
CA ASP A 1102 -17.77 13.11 -31.25
C ASP A 1102 -16.61 12.14 -30.99
N LEU A 1103 -16.95 10.87 -30.71
CA LEU A 1103 -15.99 9.80 -30.48
C LEU A 1103 -15.24 9.36 -31.76
N GLY A 1104 -15.65 9.81 -32.94
CA GLY A 1104 -14.87 9.71 -34.17
C GLY A 1104 -13.58 10.56 -34.16
N THR A 1105 -13.48 11.54 -33.25
CA THR A 1105 -12.30 12.40 -33.09
C THR A 1105 -11.19 11.80 -32.21
N LEU A 1106 -11.41 10.66 -31.56
CA LEU A 1106 -10.42 10.02 -30.67
C LEU A 1106 -9.15 9.65 -31.43
N THR A 1107 -7.98 9.69 -30.76
CA THR A 1107 -6.75 9.17 -31.37
C THR A 1107 -6.96 7.68 -31.71
N PRO A 1108 -6.57 7.21 -32.92
CA PRO A 1108 -5.56 7.76 -33.83
C PRO A 1108 -6.01 8.86 -34.80
N SER A 1109 -7.23 9.41 -34.70
CA SER A 1109 -7.64 10.57 -35.48
C SER A 1109 -6.73 11.80 -35.21
N PRO A 1110 -6.27 12.53 -36.24
CA PRO A 1110 -5.45 13.73 -36.07
C PRO A 1110 -6.24 14.96 -35.57
N HIS A 1111 -7.58 14.88 -35.52
CA HIS A 1111 -8.47 16.02 -35.31
C HIS A 1111 -8.08 16.90 -34.12
N ARG A 1112 -7.76 16.27 -32.99
CA ARG A 1112 -7.43 16.93 -31.71
C ARG A 1112 -6.10 17.69 -31.75
N LEU A 1113 -5.11 17.14 -32.47
CA LEU A 1113 -3.80 17.77 -32.64
C LEU A 1113 -3.91 18.98 -33.58
N LEU A 1114 -4.67 18.83 -34.67
CA LEU A 1114 -4.96 19.94 -35.58
C LEU A 1114 -5.79 21.02 -34.89
N GLY A 1115 -6.76 20.64 -34.04
CA GLY A 1115 -7.52 21.54 -33.18
C GLY A 1115 -6.65 22.32 -32.19
N ALA A 1116 -5.60 21.69 -31.64
CA ALA A 1116 -4.64 22.35 -30.76
C ALA A 1116 -3.71 23.36 -31.48
N LEU A 1117 -3.43 23.16 -32.78
CA LEU A 1117 -2.58 24.06 -33.57
C LEU A 1117 -3.35 25.19 -34.27
N LYS A 1118 -4.62 24.96 -34.65
CA LYS A 1118 -5.44 25.89 -35.44
C LYS A 1118 -5.60 27.29 -34.80
N PRO A 1119 -5.85 27.45 -33.48
CA PRO A 1119 -5.91 28.77 -32.84
C PRO A 1119 -4.58 29.54 -32.82
N LEU A 1120 -3.45 28.86 -33.08
CA LEU A 1120 -2.10 29.40 -32.95
C LEU A 1120 -1.48 29.79 -34.31
N GLY A 1121 -2.16 29.46 -35.42
CA GLY A 1121 -1.61 29.57 -36.78
C GLY A 1121 -0.39 28.67 -37.03
N ALA A 1122 -0.13 27.70 -36.16
CA ALA A 1122 1.13 26.96 -36.12
C ALA A 1122 1.19 25.84 -37.20
N PRO A 1123 2.22 25.81 -38.06
CA PRO A 1123 2.46 24.69 -38.98
C PRO A 1123 2.70 23.38 -38.21
N ALA A 1124 2.08 22.28 -38.64
CA ALA A 1124 2.28 20.97 -38.00
C ALA A 1124 3.76 20.51 -38.02
N ALA A 1125 4.51 20.85 -39.07
CA ALA A 1125 5.94 20.53 -39.20
C ALA A 1125 6.85 21.24 -38.16
N THR A 1126 6.39 22.35 -37.56
CA THR A 1126 7.06 23.05 -36.44
C THR A 1126 6.39 22.74 -35.10
N ALA A 1127 5.62 21.66 -35.01
CA ALA A 1127 5.03 21.16 -33.77
C ALA A 1127 5.53 19.76 -33.38
N VAL A 1128 5.72 19.55 -32.09
CA VAL A 1128 6.14 18.27 -31.47
C VAL A 1128 5.04 17.78 -30.54
N LEU A 1129 4.65 16.50 -30.65
CA LEU A 1129 3.86 15.80 -29.64
C LEU A 1129 4.77 14.91 -28.78
N ILE A 1130 4.76 15.12 -27.47
CA ILE A 1130 5.33 14.19 -26.49
C ILE A 1130 4.19 13.28 -26.03
N GLY A 1131 4.19 12.02 -26.48
CA GLY A 1131 3.14 11.03 -26.20
C GLY A 1131 3.68 9.75 -25.55
N SER A 1132 2.82 8.77 -25.29
CA SER A 1132 3.25 7.46 -24.73
C SER A 1132 2.59 6.23 -25.38
N THR A 1133 1.60 6.43 -26.26
CA THR A 1133 0.79 5.37 -26.88
C THR A 1133 0.95 5.34 -28.40
N LEU A 1134 0.63 4.19 -29.00
CA LEU A 1134 0.59 4.01 -30.46
C LEU A 1134 -0.49 4.89 -31.13
N ALA A 1135 -1.59 5.17 -30.43
CA ALA A 1135 -2.67 6.01 -30.95
C ALA A 1135 -2.22 7.47 -31.10
N GLU A 1136 -1.48 8.01 -30.12
CA GLU A 1136 -0.87 9.35 -30.21
C GLU A 1136 0.19 9.43 -31.33
N LEU A 1137 1.04 8.41 -31.49
CA LEU A 1137 2.02 8.33 -32.58
C LEU A 1137 1.35 8.32 -33.96
N ALA A 1138 0.26 7.55 -34.12
CA ALA A 1138 -0.51 7.51 -35.36
C ALA A 1138 -1.21 8.85 -35.65
N ALA A 1139 -1.83 9.48 -34.64
CA ALA A 1139 -2.44 10.80 -34.77
C ALA A 1139 -1.41 11.88 -35.13
N ALA A 1140 -0.23 11.88 -34.51
CA ALA A 1140 0.85 12.82 -34.82
C ALA A 1140 1.28 12.72 -36.28
N ARG A 1141 1.50 11.51 -36.80
CA ARG A 1141 1.84 11.28 -38.21
C ARG A 1141 0.72 11.70 -39.16
N ALA A 1142 -0.53 11.36 -38.86
CA ALA A 1142 -1.68 11.75 -39.67
C ALA A 1142 -1.88 13.27 -39.72
N ALA A 1143 -1.43 13.99 -38.68
CA ALA A 1143 -1.42 15.45 -38.61
C ALA A 1143 -0.14 16.11 -39.16
N GLY A 1144 0.93 15.35 -39.42
CA GLY A 1144 2.24 15.87 -39.84
C GLY A 1144 3.12 16.44 -38.72
N LEU A 1145 2.86 16.11 -37.46
CA LEU A 1145 3.67 16.52 -36.30
C LEU A 1145 4.89 15.61 -36.12
N ARG A 1146 5.95 16.20 -35.56
CA ARG A 1146 7.08 15.45 -34.97
C ARG A 1146 6.62 14.75 -33.69
N PHE A 1147 7.20 13.61 -33.33
CA PHE A 1147 6.79 12.85 -32.15
C PHE A 1147 7.98 12.42 -31.29
N ILE A 1148 7.82 12.50 -29.97
CA ILE A 1148 8.77 11.98 -28.96
C ILE A 1148 8.01 10.99 -28.06
N GLY A 1149 8.39 9.72 -28.11
CA GLY A 1149 7.72 8.64 -27.38
C GLY A 1149 8.28 8.41 -25.98
N LEU A 1150 7.46 8.55 -24.94
CA LEU A 1150 7.82 8.25 -23.55
C LEU A 1150 7.59 6.77 -23.21
N ALA A 1151 8.64 5.95 -23.35
CA ALA A 1151 8.58 4.51 -23.12
C ALA A 1151 9.12 4.10 -21.74
N ARG A 1152 8.23 3.96 -20.76
CA ARG A 1152 8.63 3.61 -19.37
C ARG A 1152 8.96 2.12 -19.15
N ASN A 1153 8.87 1.28 -20.17
CA ASN A 1153 9.21 -0.15 -20.11
C ASN A 1153 9.56 -0.69 -21.51
N PRO A 1154 10.32 -1.82 -21.61
CA PRO A 1154 10.75 -2.36 -22.89
C PRO A 1154 9.63 -2.75 -23.85
N THR A 1155 8.44 -3.13 -23.36
CA THR A 1155 7.32 -3.49 -24.24
C THR A 1155 6.75 -2.27 -24.97
N VAL A 1156 6.61 -1.14 -24.27
CA VAL A 1156 6.17 0.14 -24.89
C VAL A 1156 7.26 0.71 -25.79
N GLU A 1157 8.54 0.54 -25.41
CA GLU A 1157 9.70 0.93 -26.21
C GLU A 1157 9.74 0.15 -27.53
N GLN A 1158 9.67 -1.18 -27.48
CA GLN A 1158 9.59 -2.05 -28.65
C GLN A 1158 8.35 -1.78 -29.51
N ALA A 1159 7.21 -1.46 -28.90
CA ALA A 1159 6.00 -1.10 -29.65
C ALA A 1159 6.16 0.22 -30.42
N LEU A 1160 6.67 1.27 -29.76
CA LEU A 1160 6.89 2.57 -30.41
C LEU A 1160 7.98 2.50 -31.48
N LEU A 1161 9.13 1.88 -31.19
CA LEU A 1161 10.22 1.67 -32.15
C LEU A 1161 9.78 0.78 -33.32
N GLY A 1162 9.07 -0.32 -33.06
CA GLY A 1162 8.54 -1.22 -34.08
C GLY A 1162 7.45 -0.58 -34.95
N ALA A 1163 6.72 0.40 -34.41
CA ALA A 1163 5.85 1.27 -35.19
C ALA A 1163 6.61 2.38 -35.95
N GLY A 1164 7.92 2.52 -35.78
CA GLY A 1164 8.80 3.48 -36.46
C GLY A 1164 8.97 4.84 -35.77
N CYS A 1165 8.86 4.91 -34.44
CA CYS A 1165 9.06 6.16 -33.69
C CYS A 1165 10.56 6.52 -33.61
N ASP A 1166 10.98 7.57 -34.31
CA ASP A 1166 12.41 7.93 -34.43
C ASP A 1166 13.07 8.34 -33.11
N ALA A 1167 12.31 8.98 -32.21
CA ALA A 1167 12.80 9.44 -30.91
C ALA A 1167 11.98 8.84 -29.76
N VAL A 1168 12.57 7.88 -29.04
CA VAL A 1168 11.98 7.24 -27.85
C VAL A 1168 12.86 7.52 -26.62
N VAL A 1169 12.23 7.85 -25.49
CA VAL A 1169 12.90 8.24 -24.24
C VAL A 1169 12.34 7.47 -23.03
N PRO A 1170 13.19 6.98 -22.10
CA PRO A 1170 12.73 6.24 -20.92
C PRO A 1170 12.24 7.14 -19.76
N SER A 1171 12.41 8.46 -19.86
CA SER A 1171 11.84 9.47 -18.95
C SER A 1171 11.74 10.81 -19.68
N LEU A 1172 11.13 11.81 -19.04
CA LEU A 1172 11.21 13.21 -19.51
C LEU A 1172 12.58 13.87 -19.24
N THR A 1173 13.55 13.17 -18.62
CA THR A 1173 14.85 13.75 -18.26
C THR A 1173 15.66 14.20 -19.48
N PRO A 1174 15.86 13.36 -20.53
CA PRO A 1174 16.58 13.80 -21.74
C PRO A 1174 15.86 14.91 -22.50
N VAL A 1175 14.52 14.95 -22.42
CA VAL A 1175 13.70 16.01 -23.03
C VAL A 1175 13.85 17.33 -22.26
N LEU A 1176 13.98 17.28 -20.93
CA LEU A 1176 14.27 18.44 -20.09
C LEU A 1176 15.71 18.93 -20.28
N GLU A 1177 16.67 18.03 -20.42
CA GLU A 1177 18.07 18.38 -20.72
C GLU A 1177 18.19 19.03 -22.10
N ALA A 1178 17.53 18.48 -23.12
CA ALA A 1178 17.41 19.12 -24.42
C ALA A 1178 16.70 20.48 -24.35
N ALA A 1179 15.57 20.59 -23.65
CA ALA A 1179 14.85 21.86 -23.46
C ALA A 1179 15.65 22.93 -22.70
N ARG A 1180 16.57 22.51 -21.81
CA ARG A 1180 17.50 23.38 -21.07
C ARG A 1180 18.69 23.85 -21.91
N ALA A 1181 18.94 23.23 -23.06
CA ALA A 1181 20.00 23.60 -24.00
C ALA A 1181 19.51 24.49 -25.17
N LEU A 1182 18.21 24.82 -25.22
CA LEU A 1182 17.59 25.73 -26.20
C LEU A 1182 17.85 27.21 -25.94
#